data_AF-A0A2U3Y6D8-F1
#
_entry.id   AF-A0A2U3Y6D8-F1
#
_cell.length_a   1.000
_cell.length_b   1.000
_cell.length_c   1.000
_cell.angle_alpha   90.00
_cell.angle_beta   90.00
_cell.angle_gamma   90.00
#
_symmetry.space_group_name_H-M   'P 1'
#
loop_
_entity.id
_entity.type
_entity.pdbx_description
1 polymer ?
#
loop_
_entity_poly.entity_id
_entity_poly.type
_entity_poly.pdbx_seq_one_letter_code
_entity_poly.pdbx_strand_id
1 'polypeptide(L)'
;MGLLSFVFLLVLYLLQGSNTSLVQLNNNGYEGIIFAIDPRVPEDGKIIEQIKDMVTTASTYLFEATEKRFFFKNVSILIPNNWKENPQYKRPKHESYKHADVLVAPPTLPGRDEPYTRQFTVCEEKGEYIHFTPDFVLGKKQKEYGPSDRLFVHEWAHLRWGVFDEYNEDEPFYSAKSKRIEATRCSTGITGINRVYKCQGNSCITRGCRIDSKTKLYEKDCQFFPDKDQTEKASIMFMQGINSVVEFCNKENHNREAPSLQNKMCNSRSTWEVISNSEDFKNTTSLVAPPPPPVFSLLKIRERIVCLVLDKSGSMSGFNRLNRMNQAAKHFLLQTIENGSWVGMVHFDSTANIKSNLIQIISSKERNNLLESLPTAANGGTSICAGIRSAFQVIREVYPQIDGSEIVLLTDGEDNSAKNCIDEVKQSGAIIHLIALGPSADQAVIEMSAITGGNHFFSSDEAQNNGLIDAFGALASGNTDLSQQPLQLESKGLTLNNNPWMNGTVIIDSTVGKDTFFLVTWRGQAPVISLWDPNGTPMRNFTMDAVSQMAYLNIPGTAKVGAWTYSLQAKAYPETLTITVNSQAANSSVPPITVNAKMNKDTNSFPSPMIVYAEVLQGYVPILGANVTAFIESNNGKMEVLELLDNGAGADSFKNDGVYSRYFMAYSENGRYSLKVRAHRGANMATRYLRHPLNRAAHIPGWVVDGE
;
A
#
# COMPACT_ATOMS: atom_id res chain seq x y z
N MET A 1 -0.30 9.68 -31.19
CA MET A 1 0.98 9.73 -30.46
C MET A 1 1.19 11.17 -30.00
N GLY A 2 0.68 11.55 -28.82
CA GLY A 2 1.02 12.81 -28.19
C GLY A 2 2.12 12.56 -27.17
N LEU A 3 3.27 13.22 -27.31
CA LEU A 3 4.35 13.19 -26.32
C LEU A 3 3.85 13.91 -25.05
N LEU A 4 3.56 13.16 -24.00
CA LEU A 4 3.35 13.68 -22.66
C LEU A 4 4.64 13.45 -21.87
N SER A 5 5.31 14.54 -21.51
CA SER A 5 6.52 14.54 -20.68
C SER A 5 6.11 14.40 -19.21
N PHE A 6 6.02 13.17 -18.71
CA PHE A 6 5.78 12.87 -17.29
C PHE A 6 7.11 12.74 -16.56
N VAL A 7 7.35 13.50 -15.48
CA VAL A 7 8.56 13.27 -14.69
C VAL A 7 8.47 13.80 -13.24
N PHE A 8 8.87 12.90 -12.33
CA PHE A 8 9.29 13.08 -10.94
C PHE A 8 8.19 13.04 -9.89
N LEU A 9 8.32 12.03 -9.05
CA LEU A 9 7.65 12.00 -7.76
C LEU A 9 8.54 11.24 -6.78
N LEU A 10 8.88 11.91 -5.68
CA LEU A 10 9.35 11.28 -4.45
C LEU A 10 8.08 10.97 -3.64
N VAL A 11 7.97 9.81 -2.99
CA VAL A 11 7.07 9.58 -1.84
C VAL A 11 7.74 8.49 -0.98
N LEU A 12 7.62 8.65 0.32
CA LEU A 12 8.29 7.90 1.38
C LEU A 12 7.31 6.98 2.12
N TYR A 13 7.77 5.81 2.55
CA TYR A 13 7.24 5.11 3.73
C TYR A 13 8.38 4.69 4.65
N LEU A 14 8.31 5.12 5.91
CA LEU A 14 9.13 4.62 7.01
C LEU A 14 8.44 3.39 7.63
N LEU A 15 9.20 2.30 7.73
CA LEU A 15 8.95 1.01 8.40
C LEU A 15 7.60 0.81 9.13
N GLN A 16 6.83 -0.13 8.61
CA GLN A 16 6.34 -1.30 9.34
C GLN A 16 6.26 -2.46 8.36
N GLY A 17 6.45 -3.68 8.84
CA GLY A 17 6.17 -4.91 8.13
C GLY A 17 4.76 -4.77 7.58
N SER A 18 4.62 -5.06 6.31
CA SER A 18 3.39 -4.95 5.54
C SER A 18 2.31 -5.88 6.11
N ASN A 19 1.75 -5.57 7.27
CA ASN A 19 0.39 -5.95 7.63
C ASN A 19 -0.54 -4.99 6.89
N THR A 20 -0.45 -5.00 5.56
CA THR A 20 -1.41 -4.35 4.67
C THR A 20 -2.77 -5.01 4.88
N SER A 21 -2.82 -6.33 5.00
CA SER A 21 -4.07 -7.05 5.28
C SER A 21 -4.38 -7.14 6.77
N LEU A 22 -5.66 -6.91 7.14
CA LEU A 22 -6.18 -7.19 8.48
C LEU A 22 -6.68 -8.64 8.64
N VAL A 23 -6.47 -9.49 7.63
CA VAL A 23 -7.03 -10.85 7.60
C VAL A 23 -6.37 -11.76 8.63
N GLN A 24 -7.21 -12.27 9.53
CA GLN A 24 -6.85 -13.27 10.52
C GLN A 24 -7.64 -14.56 10.29
N LEU A 25 -7.04 -15.69 10.69
CA LEU A 25 -7.68 -16.99 10.63
C LEU A 25 -8.10 -17.39 12.04
N ASN A 26 -9.42 -17.54 12.27
CA ASN A 26 -9.97 -17.86 13.58
C ASN A 26 -10.97 -19.01 13.47
N ASN A 27 -10.67 -20.13 14.12
CA ASN A 27 -11.46 -21.37 14.05
C ASN A 27 -11.82 -21.69 12.59
N ASN A 28 -10.78 -21.82 11.74
CA ASN A 28 -10.91 -22.13 10.31
C ASN A 28 -11.55 -21.06 9.41
N GLY A 29 -12.15 -20.02 9.97
CA GLY A 29 -12.78 -18.93 9.22
C GLY A 29 -11.86 -17.72 9.08
N TYR A 30 -11.72 -17.21 7.86
CA TYR A 30 -11.04 -15.94 7.60
C TYR A 30 -11.92 -14.77 8.04
N GLU A 31 -11.38 -13.91 8.90
CA GLU A 31 -12.00 -12.70 9.41
C GLU A 31 -11.17 -11.47 9.03
N GLY A 32 -11.80 -10.29 8.96
CA GLY A 32 -11.09 -9.04 8.67
C GLY A 32 -10.82 -8.81 7.18
N ILE A 33 -11.57 -9.48 6.30
CA ILE A 33 -11.44 -9.32 4.84
C ILE A 33 -12.11 -8.02 4.42
N ILE A 34 -11.42 -7.19 3.65
CA ILE A 34 -11.91 -5.89 3.22
C ILE A 34 -12.06 -5.84 1.69
N PHE A 35 -13.30 -5.66 1.23
CA PHE A 35 -13.62 -5.26 -0.14
C PHE A 35 -13.82 -3.75 -0.18
N ALA A 36 -12.94 -3.01 -0.84
CA ALA A 36 -13.06 -1.57 -0.97
C ALA A 36 -13.49 -1.15 -2.38
N ILE A 37 -14.61 -0.44 -2.47
CA ILE A 37 -15.11 0.12 -3.73
C ILE A 37 -14.42 1.48 -3.94
N ASP A 38 -13.76 1.67 -5.08
CA ASP A 38 -13.06 2.91 -5.39
C ASP A 38 -14.05 4.08 -5.61
N PRO A 39 -13.75 5.32 -5.17
CA PRO A 39 -14.65 6.47 -5.33
C PRO A 39 -15.00 6.82 -6.79
N ARG A 40 -14.18 6.39 -7.75
CA ARG A 40 -14.43 6.57 -9.19
C ARG A 40 -15.45 5.58 -9.75
N VAL A 41 -15.80 4.53 -9.00
CA VAL A 41 -16.86 3.60 -9.38
C VAL A 41 -18.22 4.28 -9.18
N PRO A 42 -19.03 4.41 -10.24
CA PRO A 42 -20.37 4.97 -10.13
C PRO A 42 -21.23 4.18 -9.13
N GLU A 43 -22.09 4.87 -8.39
CA GLU A 43 -22.99 4.25 -7.43
C GLU A 43 -23.95 3.27 -8.12
N ASP A 44 -23.77 1.97 -7.84
CA ASP A 44 -24.68 0.89 -8.21
C ASP A 44 -24.79 -0.09 -7.04
N GLY A 45 -25.94 -0.09 -6.36
CA GLY A 45 -26.22 -0.96 -5.23
C GLY A 45 -26.09 -2.46 -5.55
N LYS A 46 -26.18 -2.86 -6.83
CA LYS A 46 -25.98 -4.25 -7.25
C LYS A 46 -24.55 -4.72 -7.01
N ILE A 47 -23.56 -3.83 -7.02
CA ILE A 47 -22.16 -4.20 -6.73
C ILE A 47 -22.06 -4.82 -5.33
N ILE A 48 -22.71 -4.21 -4.33
CA ILE A 48 -22.70 -4.72 -2.95
C ILE A 48 -23.32 -6.10 -2.88
N GLU A 49 -24.48 -6.31 -3.53
CA GLU A 49 -25.17 -7.59 -3.51
C GLU A 49 -24.38 -8.68 -4.27
N GLN A 50 -23.79 -8.35 -5.42
CA GLN A 50 -22.96 -9.30 -6.17
C GLN A 50 -21.67 -9.68 -5.44
N ILE A 51 -21.06 -8.76 -4.68
CA ILE A 51 -19.93 -9.10 -3.79
C ILE A 51 -20.38 -10.11 -2.73
N LYS A 52 -21.54 -9.89 -2.09
CA LYS A 52 -22.05 -10.81 -1.07
C LYS A 52 -22.32 -12.20 -1.65
N ASP A 53 -22.97 -12.26 -2.81
CA ASP A 53 -23.28 -13.52 -3.50
C ASP A 53 -21.98 -14.26 -3.88
N MET A 54 -21.04 -13.56 -4.53
CA MET A 54 -19.75 -14.11 -4.92
C MET A 54 -18.98 -14.68 -3.74
N VAL A 55 -18.86 -13.92 -2.64
CA VAL A 55 -18.10 -14.36 -1.46
C VAL A 55 -18.82 -15.51 -0.73
N THR A 56 -20.15 -15.50 -0.69
CA THR A 56 -20.93 -16.59 -0.08
C THR A 56 -20.70 -17.92 -0.80
N THR A 57 -20.81 -17.92 -2.13
CA THR A 57 -20.56 -19.13 -2.93
C THR A 57 -19.08 -19.53 -2.92
N ALA A 58 -18.17 -18.56 -3.02
CA ALA A 58 -16.73 -18.80 -2.93
C ALA A 58 -16.32 -19.42 -1.59
N SER A 59 -16.99 -19.05 -0.49
CA SER A 59 -16.73 -19.62 0.84
C SER A 59 -16.96 -21.14 0.86
N THR A 60 -18.06 -21.59 0.25
CA THR A 60 -18.36 -23.03 0.11
C THR A 60 -17.35 -23.71 -0.82
N TYR A 61 -17.00 -23.07 -1.93
CA TYR A 61 -16.03 -23.63 -2.88
C TYR A 61 -14.63 -23.78 -2.28
N LEU A 62 -14.16 -22.74 -1.58
CA LEU A 62 -12.89 -22.76 -0.85
C LEU A 62 -12.86 -23.87 0.20
N PHE A 63 -13.96 -24.05 0.93
CA PHE A 63 -14.07 -25.08 1.96
C PHE A 63 -13.88 -26.48 1.38
N GLU A 64 -14.57 -26.81 0.29
CA GLU A 64 -14.41 -28.11 -0.36
C GLU A 64 -13.00 -28.27 -0.96
N ALA A 65 -12.49 -27.24 -1.64
CA ALA A 65 -11.17 -27.26 -2.27
C ALA A 65 -9.99 -27.40 -1.30
N THR A 66 -10.21 -27.10 -0.02
CA THR A 66 -9.18 -27.10 1.03
C THR A 66 -9.37 -28.26 2.02
N GLU A 67 -9.95 -29.37 1.56
CA GLU A 67 -10.22 -30.56 2.39
C GLU A 67 -11.08 -30.22 3.64
N LYS A 68 -12.09 -29.36 3.46
CA LYS A 68 -13.03 -28.93 4.50
C LYS A 68 -12.36 -28.15 5.63
N ARG A 69 -11.40 -27.29 5.27
CA ARG A 69 -10.65 -26.49 6.24
C ARG A 69 -11.09 -25.05 6.21
N PHE A 70 -10.90 -24.32 5.12
CA PHE A 70 -10.98 -22.86 5.16
C PHE A 70 -12.27 -22.32 4.59
N PHE A 71 -12.78 -21.24 5.16
CA PHE A 71 -13.97 -20.55 4.67
C PHE A 71 -13.90 -19.05 4.98
N PHE A 72 -14.71 -18.25 4.30
CA PHE A 72 -14.83 -16.82 4.59
C PHE A 72 -15.87 -16.59 5.68
N LYS A 73 -15.50 -15.89 6.75
CA LYS A 73 -16.34 -15.71 7.94
C LYS A 73 -16.83 -14.28 8.12
N ASN A 74 -15.92 -13.30 8.21
CA ASN A 74 -16.29 -11.89 8.40
C ASN A 74 -15.71 -11.04 7.27
N VAL A 75 -16.58 -10.33 6.56
CA VAL A 75 -16.23 -9.52 5.38
C VAL A 75 -16.77 -8.10 5.55
N SER A 76 -15.91 -7.12 5.41
CA SER A 76 -16.25 -5.70 5.42
C SER A 76 -16.28 -5.18 3.99
N ILE A 77 -17.37 -4.52 3.59
CA ILE A 77 -17.49 -3.81 2.31
C ILE A 77 -17.36 -2.33 2.61
N LEU A 78 -16.24 -1.74 2.19
CA LEU A 78 -15.93 -0.33 2.34
C LEU A 78 -16.50 0.47 1.16
N ILE A 79 -17.40 1.40 1.50
CA ILE A 79 -18.22 2.18 0.59
C ILE A 79 -17.66 3.62 0.54
N PRO A 80 -17.44 4.17 -0.66
CA PRO A 80 -16.99 5.55 -0.85
C PRO A 80 -17.84 6.59 -0.14
N ASN A 81 -17.21 7.70 0.23
CA ASN A 81 -17.90 8.84 0.84
C ASN A 81 -18.91 9.52 -0.11
N ASN A 82 -18.68 9.44 -1.43
CA ASN A 82 -19.50 10.07 -2.46
C ASN A 82 -20.77 9.30 -2.80
N TRP A 83 -20.91 8.05 -2.31
CA TRP A 83 -22.15 7.30 -2.40
C TRP A 83 -23.17 7.80 -1.38
N LYS A 84 -24.46 7.70 -1.72
CA LYS A 84 -25.56 8.14 -0.85
C LYS A 84 -25.56 7.43 0.50
N GLU A 85 -26.10 8.12 1.50
CA GLU A 85 -26.23 7.57 2.85
C GLU A 85 -27.29 6.47 2.91
N ASN A 86 -27.03 5.44 3.74
CA ASN A 86 -27.96 4.35 3.99
C ASN A 86 -27.93 4.01 5.49
N PRO A 87 -29.09 3.81 6.16
CA PRO A 87 -29.14 3.46 7.59
C PRO A 87 -28.37 2.19 7.97
N GLN A 88 -28.10 1.29 7.03
CA GLN A 88 -27.31 0.08 7.28
C GLN A 88 -25.79 0.35 7.35
N TYR A 89 -25.34 1.50 6.86
CA TYR A 89 -23.91 1.81 6.78
C TYR A 89 -23.37 2.28 8.13
N LYS A 90 -22.31 1.62 8.58
CA LYS A 90 -21.58 1.98 9.80
C LYS A 90 -20.31 2.75 9.44
N ARG A 91 -19.70 3.40 10.45
CA ARG A 91 -18.39 4.03 10.30
C ARG A 91 -17.30 2.93 10.31
N PRO A 92 -16.32 2.98 9.39
CA PRO A 92 -15.13 2.13 9.45
C PRO A 92 -14.39 2.32 10.76
N LYS A 93 -13.80 1.25 11.29
CA LYS A 93 -12.91 1.32 12.45
C LYS A 93 -11.47 1.38 11.96
N HIS A 94 -10.93 0.23 11.56
CA HIS A 94 -9.56 0.07 11.03
C HIS A 94 -9.55 -0.11 9.51
N GLU A 95 -10.72 -0.35 8.92
CA GLU A 95 -10.87 -0.61 7.50
C GLU A 95 -10.55 0.64 6.68
N SER A 96 -9.64 0.49 5.71
CA SER A 96 -9.25 1.54 4.80
C SER A 96 -8.84 1.01 3.44
N TYR A 97 -8.71 1.87 2.42
CA TYR A 97 -8.18 1.46 1.12
C TYR A 97 -6.75 0.91 1.21
N LYS A 98 -5.93 1.43 2.13
CA LYS A 98 -4.57 0.91 2.40
C LYS A 98 -4.60 -0.54 2.88
N HIS A 99 -5.67 -0.92 3.59
CA HIS A 99 -5.80 -2.27 4.15
C HIS A 99 -6.72 -3.20 3.34
N ALA A 100 -7.14 -2.78 2.14
CA ALA A 100 -8.09 -3.53 1.35
C ALA A 100 -7.44 -4.77 0.73
N ASP A 101 -8.04 -5.93 0.94
CA ASP A 101 -7.63 -7.19 0.32
C ASP A 101 -8.14 -7.29 -1.12
N VAL A 102 -9.31 -6.68 -1.38
CA VAL A 102 -9.92 -6.63 -2.70
C VAL A 102 -10.32 -5.19 -3.03
N LEU A 103 -9.78 -4.67 -4.14
CA LEU A 103 -10.13 -3.38 -4.70
C LEU A 103 -11.12 -3.57 -5.84
N VAL A 104 -12.32 -3.00 -5.70
CA VAL A 104 -13.29 -2.88 -6.80
C VAL A 104 -13.09 -1.51 -7.43
N ALA A 105 -12.31 -1.46 -8.51
CA ALA A 105 -11.85 -0.21 -9.11
C ALA A 105 -11.95 -0.23 -10.65
N PRO A 106 -12.00 0.94 -11.31
CA PRO A 106 -11.98 1.00 -12.77
C PRO A 106 -10.77 0.26 -13.35
N PRO A 107 -10.87 -0.28 -14.58
CA PRO A 107 -9.79 -1.03 -15.19
C PRO A 107 -8.53 -0.16 -15.34
N THR A 108 -7.37 -0.80 -15.22
CA THR A 108 -6.05 -0.14 -15.37
C THR A 108 -5.93 0.60 -16.71
N LEU A 109 -6.53 0.06 -17.76
CA LEU A 109 -6.70 0.69 -19.07
C LEU A 109 -8.11 0.41 -19.60
N PRO A 110 -8.71 1.31 -20.39
CA PRO A 110 -10.03 1.05 -20.98
C PRO A 110 -10.09 -0.29 -21.73
N GLY A 111 -11.09 -1.12 -21.41
CA GLY A 111 -11.31 -2.44 -22.01
C GLY A 111 -10.50 -3.58 -21.39
N ARG A 112 -9.73 -3.32 -20.31
CA ARG A 112 -8.93 -4.32 -19.58
C ARG A 112 -9.57 -4.68 -18.24
N ASP A 113 -10.61 -5.50 -18.32
CA ASP A 113 -11.37 -5.98 -17.18
C ASP A 113 -10.85 -7.30 -16.60
N GLU A 114 -9.60 -7.67 -16.90
CA GLU A 114 -8.97 -8.87 -16.35
C GLU A 114 -8.90 -8.76 -14.80
N PRO A 115 -9.49 -9.72 -14.07
CA PRO A 115 -9.23 -9.87 -12.65
C PRO A 115 -7.79 -10.32 -12.43
N TYR A 116 -7.12 -9.79 -11.40
CA TYR A 116 -5.75 -10.17 -11.09
C TYR A 116 -5.40 -9.94 -9.62
N THR A 117 -4.36 -10.61 -9.15
CA THR A 117 -3.75 -10.36 -7.84
C THR A 117 -2.39 -9.70 -7.99
N ARG A 118 -2.20 -8.56 -7.34
CA ARG A 118 -0.89 -7.90 -7.29
C ARG A 118 0.03 -8.67 -6.36
N GLN A 119 0.90 -9.49 -6.93
CA GLN A 119 1.91 -10.27 -6.22
C GLN A 119 3.24 -10.19 -6.98
N PHE A 120 4.26 -9.63 -6.33
CA PHE A 120 5.62 -9.47 -6.88
C PHE A 120 6.70 -10.08 -5.98
N THR A 121 6.29 -10.63 -4.84
CA THR A 121 7.11 -11.32 -3.86
C THR A 121 7.39 -12.77 -4.28
N VAL A 122 8.29 -13.44 -3.56
CA VAL A 122 8.65 -14.84 -3.82
C VAL A 122 7.52 -15.79 -3.43
N CYS A 123 7.62 -17.06 -3.83
CA CYS A 123 6.69 -18.10 -3.41
C CYS A 123 6.52 -18.16 -1.88
N GLU A 124 5.31 -18.45 -1.41
CA GLU A 124 4.88 -18.46 0.01
C GLU A 124 4.66 -17.08 0.65
N GLU A 125 5.09 -15.99 0.00
CA GLU A 125 4.80 -14.64 0.47
C GLU A 125 3.43 -14.18 -0.04
N LYS A 126 2.65 -13.55 0.86
CA LYS A 126 1.32 -13.01 0.53
C LYS A 126 1.42 -11.95 -0.58
N GLY A 127 0.36 -11.86 -1.40
CA GLY A 127 0.16 -10.76 -2.33
C GLY A 127 -0.25 -9.46 -1.63
N GLU A 128 -0.31 -8.36 -2.37
CA GLU A 128 -0.72 -7.05 -1.85
C GLU A 128 -2.23 -6.90 -1.79
N TYR A 129 -2.91 -7.13 -2.92
CA TYR A 129 -4.36 -6.99 -3.08
C TYR A 129 -4.84 -7.69 -4.36
N ILE A 130 -6.13 -8.01 -4.39
CA ILE A 130 -6.86 -8.46 -5.59
C ILE A 130 -7.53 -7.24 -6.23
N HIS A 131 -7.48 -7.14 -7.55
CA HIS A 131 -8.15 -6.07 -8.30
C HIS A 131 -9.28 -6.64 -9.15
N PHE A 132 -10.49 -6.16 -8.88
CA PHE A 132 -11.69 -6.49 -9.64
C PHE A 132 -12.28 -5.23 -10.27
N THR A 133 -12.80 -5.35 -11.50
CA THR A 133 -13.55 -4.26 -12.12
C THR A 133 -15.04 -4.35 -11.80
N PRO A 134 -15.78 -3.23 -11.85
CA PRO A 134 -17.23 -3.25 -11.68
C PRO A 134 -17.93 -4.19 -12.68
N ASP A 135 -17.45 -4.25 -13.93
CA ASP A 135 -18.04 -5.12 -14.95
C ASP A 135 -17.80 -6.61 -14.67
N PHE A 136 -16.65 -6.96 -14.09
CA PHE A 136 -16.41 -8.31 -13.59
C PHE A 136 -17.34 -8.65 -12.42
N VAL A 137 -17.41 -7.79 -11.39
CA VAL A 137 -18.26 -8.01 -10.21
C VAL A 137 -19.74 -8.11 -10.58
N LEU A 138 -20.20 -7.32 -11.55
CA LEU A 138 -21.58 -7.36 -12.06
C LEU A 138 -21.86 -8.57 -12.98
N GLY A 139 -20.91 -9.48 -13.16
CA GLY A 139 -21.06 -10.71 -13.95
C GLY A 139 -21.01 -10.52 -15.47
N LYS A 140 -20.73 -9.30 -15.97
CA LYS A 140 -20.67 -9.03 -17.42
C LYS A 140 -19.50 -9.76 -18.10
N LYS A 141 -18.50 -10.14 -17.31
CA LYS A 141 -17.26 -10.81 -17.74
C LYS A 141 -17.23 -12.33 -17.49
N GLN A 142 -18.36 -12.91 -17.07
CA GLN A 142 -18.45 -14.34 -16.75
C GLN A 142 -18.13 -15.26 -17.95
N LYS A 143 -18.41 -14.81 -19.18
CA LYS A 143 -18.04 -15.57 -20.40
C LYS A 143 -16.53 -15.58 -20.67
N GLU A 144 -15.83 -14.54 -20.24
CA GLU A 144 -14.41 -14.32 -20.49
C GLU A 144 -13.55 -15.02 -19.42
N TYR A 145 -13.98 -15.02 -18.15
CA TYR A 145 -13.17 -15.53 -17.02
C TYR A 145 -13.83 -16.63 -16.19
N GLY A 146 -15.08 -17.01 -16.49
CA GLY A 146 -15.81 -18.04 -15.76
C GLY A 146 -16.59 -17.51 -14.54
N PRO A 147 -17.10 -18.41 -13.69
CA PRO A 147 -17.85 -18.05 -12.48
C PRO A 147 -17.00 -17.20 -11.51
N SER A 148 -17.59 -16.12 -10.98
CA SER A 148 -16.87 -15.14 -10.16
C SER A 148 -16.43 -15.71 -8.81
N ASP A 149 -17.19 -16.66 -8.24
CA ASP A 149 -16.88 -17.35 -7.00
C ASP A 149 -15.60 -18.19 -7.10
N ARG A 150 -15.46 -18.96 -8.19
CA ARG A 150 -14.26 -19.78 -8.45
C ARG A 150 -13.06 -18.92 -8.73
N LEU A 151 -13.25 -17.85 -9.50
CA LEU A 151 -12.17 -16.92 -9.77
C LEU A 151 -11.72 -16.18 -8.51
N PHE A 152 -12.65 -15.81 -7.63
CA PHE A 152 -12.25 -15.22 -6.35
C PHE A 152 -11.41 -16.18 -5.51
N VAL A 153 -11.70 -17.49 -5.50
CA VAL A 153 -10.85 -18.48 -4.81
C VAL A 153 -9.48 -18.63 -5.47
N HIS A 154 -9.41 -18.55 -6.80
CA HIS A 154 -8.15 -18.53 -7.55
C HIS A 154 -7.28 -17.32 -7.14
N GLU A 155 -7.83 -16.11 -7.21
CA GLU A 155 -7.13 -14.89 -6.80
C GLU A 155 -6.82 -14.85 -5.29
N TRP A 156 -7.71 -15.41 -4.46
CA TRP A 156 -7.46 -15.58 -3.04
C TRP A 156 -6.24 -16.46 -2.76
N ALA A 157 -6.01 -17.50 -3.57
CA ALA A 157 -4.85 -18.36 -3.40
C ALA A 157 -3.54 -17.60 -3.68
N HIS A 158 -3.49 -16.79 -4.74
CA HIS A 158 -2.38 -15.85 -4.98
C HIS A 158 -2.17 -14.91 -3.79
N LEU A 159 -3.25 -14.27 -3.32
CA LEU A 159 -3.19 -13.30 -2.24
C LEU A 159 -2.71 -13.90 -0.92
N ARG A 160 -3.32 -15.01 -0.49
CA ARG A 160 -3.18 -15.52 0.88
C ARG A 160 -1.98 -16.45 1.06
N TRP A 161 -1.65 -17.25 0.05
CA TRP A 161 -0.61 -18.28 0.15
C TRP A 161 0.60 -18.04 -0.76
N GLY A 162 0.56 -17.01 -1.62
CA GLY A 162 1.68 -16.70 -2.48
C GLY A 162 1.98 -17.79 -3.51
N VAL A 163 0.95 -18.51 -3.95
CA VAL A 163 1.07 -19.46 -5.07
C VAL A 163 0.99 -18.72 -6.41
N PHE A 164 1.38 -19.38 -7.49
CA PHE A 164 1.34 -18.83 -8.84
C PHE A 164 0.52 -19.70 -9.78
N ASP A 165 0.27 -19.18 -10.98
CA ASP A 165 -0.47 -19.87 -12.02
C ASP A 165 0.22 -21.16 -12.47
N GLU A 166 -0.60 -22.18 -12.70
CA GLU A 166 -0.19 -23.47 -13.25
C GLU A 166 -0.38 -23.56 -14.77
N TYR A 167 -0.73 -22.43 -15.41
CA TYR A 167 -0.63 -22.17 -16.85
C TYR A 167 0.46 -21.12 -17.11
N ASN A 168 0.78 -20.88 -18.39
CA ASN A 168 1.71 -19.82 -18.80
C ASN A 168 1.38 -19.37 -20.23
N GLU A 169 1.06 -18.09 -20.42
CA GLU A 169 0.74 -17.55 -21.74
C GLU A 169 1.96 -17.27 -22.62
N ASP A 170 3.11 -16.98 -22.01
CA ASP A 170 4.37 -16.74 -22.74
C ASP A 170 5.00 -18.07 -23.16
N GLU A 171 4.77 -19.15 -22.40
CA GLU A 171 5.17 -20.52 -22.72
C GLU A 171 4.00 -21.50 -22.58
N PRO A 172 2.99 -21.44 -23.49
CA PRO A 172 1.78 -22.26 -23.40
C PRO A 172 2.02 -23.73 -23.75
N PHE A 173 3.17 -24.04 -24.37
CA PHE A 173 3.56 -25.39 -24.76
C PHE A 173 5.03 -25.66 -24.45
N TYR A 174 5.34 -26.91 -24.16
CA TYR A 174 6.70 -27.38 -23.92
C TYR A 174 6.91 -28.78 -24.48
N SER A 175 8.18 -29.15 -24.69
CA SER A 175 8.54 -30.51 -25.09
C SER A 175 8.78 -31.36 -23.84
N ALA A 176 7.87 -32.29 -23.56
CA ALA A 176 8.01 -33.22 -22.43
C ALA A 176 9.15 -34.22 -22.66
N LYS A 177 9.60 -34.91 -21.61
CA LYS A 177 10.62 -35.99 -21.74
C LYS A 177 10.21 -37.11 -22.68
N SER A 178 8.91 -37.32 -22.87
CA SER A 178 8.32 -38.24 -23.85
C SER A 178 8.53 -37.81 -25.31
N LYS A 179 9.13 -36.63 -25.56
CA LYS A 179 9.29 -35.97 -26.86
C LYS A 179 7.98 -35.56 -27.52
N ARG A 180 6.87 -35.53 -26.77
CA ARG A 180 5.59 -34.97 -27.21
C ARG A 180 5.51 -33.51 -26.79
N ILE A 181 4.86 -32.70 -27.62
CA ILE A 181 4.53 -31.32 -27.27
C ILE A 181 3.29 -31.37 -26.39
N GLU A 182 3.41 -30.86 -25.17
CA GLU A 182 2.35 -30.80 -24.17
C GLU A 182 1.97 -29.35 -23.90
N ALA A 183 0.70 -29.12 -23.55
CA ALA A 183 0.26 -27.82 -23.04
C ALA A 183 0.79 -27.62 -21.61
N THR A 184 1.14 -26.38 -21.27
CA THR A 184 1.52 -26.00 -19.91
C THR A 184 0.28 -26.01 -19.02
N ARG A 185 0.18 -27.04 -18.17
CA ARG A 185 -0.96 -27.30 -17.28
C ARG A 185 -0.52 -28.12 -16.09
N CYS A 186 -1.27 -28.04 -14.99
CA CYS A 186 -0.92 -28.81 -13.81
C CYS A 186 -1.12 -30.32 -13.98
N SER A 187 -2.32 -30.77 -14.34
CA SER A 187 -2.56 -32.18 -14.62
C SER A 187 -2.62 -32.44 -16.12
N THR A 188 -1.88 -33.45 -16.57
CA THR A 188 -1.99 -33.97 -17.94
C THR A 188 -3.30 -34.72 -18.18
N GLY A 189 -4.06 -35.00 -17.11
CA GLY A 189 -5.40 -35.59 -17.16
C GLY A 189 -6.49 -34.65 -17.68
N ILE A 190 -6.28 -33.33 -17.66
CA ILE A 190 -7.17 -32.40 -18.36
C ILE A 190 -7.05 -32.64 -19.86
N THR A 191 -8.13 -32.99 -20.56
CA THR A 191 -8.09 -33.26 -22.00
C THR A 191 -8.46 -32.02 -22.81
N GLY A 192 -8.11 -32.01 -24.10
CA GLY A 192 -8.41 -30.88 -24.98
C GLY A 192 -7.67 -30.94 -26.30
N ILE A 193 -7.85 -29.91 -27.12
CA ILE A 193 -7.27 -29.82 -28.46
C ILE A 193 -6.42 -28.56 -28.63
N ASN A 194 -5.37 -28.66 -29.45
CA ASN A 194 -4.51 -27.54 -29.79
C ASN A 194 -4.94 -26.93 -31.12
N ARG A 195 -5.40 -25.68 -31.10
CA ARG A 195 -5.89 -24.97 -32.29
C ARG A 195 -5.36 -23.54 -32.34
N VAL A 196 -5.29 -23.01 -33.55
CA VAL A 196 -5.17 -21.56 -33.79
C VAL A 196 -6.57 -21.03 -34.01
N TYR A 197 -6.98 -20.07 -33.19
CA TYR A 197 -8.20 -19.28 -33.39
C TYR A 197 -7.80 -17.82 -33.60
N LYS A 198 -8.07 -17.28 -34.79
CA LYS A 198 -7.69 -15.91 -35.15
C LYS A 198 -8.82 -15.23 -35.90
N CYS A 199 -9.26 -14.08 -35.39
CA CYS A 199 -10.25 -13.24 -36.06
C CYS A 199 -9.57 -12.06 -36.76
N GLN A 200 -9.92 -11.83 -38.02
CA GLN A 200 -9.59 -10.61 -38.77
C GLN A 200 -10.89 -10.00 -39.29
N GLY A 201 -11.27 -8.84 -38.76
CA GLY A 201 -12.58 -8.25 -39.01
C GLY A 201 -13.71 -9.16 -38.51
N ASN A 202 -14.68 -9.44 -39.37
CA ASN A 202 -15.83 -10.31 -39.05
C ASN A 202 -15.59 -11.80 -39.39
N SER A 203 -14.38 -12.19 -39.78
CA SER A 203 -14.06 -13.59 -40.13
C SER A 203 -13.06 -14.16 -39.13
N CYS A 204 -13.42 -15.31 -38.54
CA CYS A 204 -12.55 -16.07 -37.65
C CYS A 204 -12.15 -17.37 -38.31
N ILE A 205 -10.86 -17.72 -38.19
CA ILE A 205 -10.29 -18.94 -38.75
C ILE A 205 -9.89 -19.84 -37.59
N THR A 206 -10.41 -21.07 -37.60
CA THR A 206 -10.01 -22.15 -36.69
C THR A 206 -9.21 -23.20 -37.47
N ARG A 207 -7.99 -23.52 -37.05
CA ARG A 207 -7.17 -24.56 -37.69
C ARG A 207 -6.26 -25.30 -36.71
N GLY A 208 -5.76 -26.46 -37.11
CA GLY A 208 -4.75 -27.19 -36.34
C GLY A 208 -3.45 -26.39 -36.19
N CYS A 209 -2.78 -26.56 -35.05
CA CYS A 209 -1.48 -25.95 -34.79
C CYS A 209 -0.39 -26.57 -35.65
N ARG A 210 0.51 -25.73 -36.17
CA ARG A 210 1.70 -26.15 -36.91
C ARG A 210 2.92 -26.08 -36.01
N ILE A 211 3.89 -26.96 -36.26
CA ILE A 211 5.18 -26.95 -35.56
C ILE A 211 6.09 -25.91 -36.22
N ASP A 212 6.63 -25.02 -35.41
CA ASP A 212 7.65 -24.06 -35.82
C ASP A 212 8.99 -24.78 -36.00
N SER A 213 9.58 -24.61 -37.19
CA SER A 213 10.83 -25.29 -37.57
C SER A 213 12.04 -24.91 -36.71
N LYS A 214 12.05 -23.70 -36.11
CA LYS A 214 13.13 -23.15 -35.28
C LYS A 214 12.97 -23.55 -33.82
N THR A 215 11.79 -23.35 -33.24
CA THR A 215 11.57 -23.65 -31.81
C THR A 215 11.28 -25.13 -31.54
N LYS A 216 10.86 -25.88 -32.58
CA LYS A 216 10.35 -27.27 -32.47
C LYS A 216 9.11 -27.40 -31.58
N LEU A 217 8.46 -26.29 -31.25
CA LEU A 217 7.17 -26.21 -30.55
C LEU A 217 6.06 -25.77 -31.51
N TYR A 218 4.83 -25.66 -31.02
CA TYR A 218 3.76 -25.07 -31.82
C TYR A 218 4.03 -23.58 -32.12
N GLU A 219 3.45 -23.11 -33.23
CA GLU A 219 3.49 -21.70 -33.60
C GLU A 219 2.86 -20.78 -32.54
N LYS A 220 3.30 -19.52 -32.52
CA LYS A 220 2.93 -18.53 -31.48
C LYS A 220 1.41 -18.33 -31.29
N ASP A 221 0.64 -18.41 -32.37
CA ASP A 221 -0.82 -18.20 -32.32
C ASP A 221 -1.59 -19.47 -31.88
N CYS A 222 -0.90 -20.59 -31.57
CA CYS A 222 -1.51 -21.82 -31.08
C CYS A 222 -1.97 -21.68 -29.63
N GLN A 223 -3.14 -22.22 -29.31
CA GLN A 223 -3.71 -22.25 -27.96
C GLN A 223 -4.25 -23.65 -27.65
N PHE A 224 -4.28 -23.99 -26.36
CA PHE A 224 -4.91 -25.20 -25.85
C PHE A 224 -6.35 -24.88 -25.47
N PHE A 225 -7.30 -25.60 -26.07
CA PHE A 225 -8.73 -25.52 -25.76
C PHE A 225 -9.11 -26.76 -24.97
N PRO A 226 -9.42 -26.63 -23.67
CA PRO A 226 -9.87 -27.78 -22.89
C PRO A 226 -11.24 -28.27 -23.36
N ASP A 227 -11.46 -29.58 -23.25
CA ASP A 227 -12.80 -30.14 -23.40
C ASP A 227 -13.72 -29.57 -22.31
N LYS A 228 -14.97 -29.27 -22.67
CA LYS A 228 -15.94 -28.68 -21.73
C LYS A 228 -16.20 -29.59 -20.53
N ASP A 229 -16.35 -30.88 -20.81
CA ASP A 229 -16.59 -31.91 -19.82
C ASP A 229 -15.28 -32.61 -19.51
N GLN A 230 -14.90 -32.57 -18.23
CA GLN A 230 -13.64 -33.05 -17.71
C GLN A 230 -13.90 -33.99 -16.53
N THR A 231 -13.06 -35.01 -16.36
CA THR A 231 -13.10 -35.89 -15.18
C THR A 231 -12.04 -35.51 -14.15
N GLU A 232 -10.99 -34.83 -14.59
CA GLU A 232 -9.90 -34.38 -13.73
C GLU A 232 -10.39 -33.26 -12.80
N LYS A 233 -10.00 -33.34 -11.53
CA LYS A 233 -10.49 -32.45 -10.47
C LYS A 233 -9.54 -31.30 -10.13
N ALA A 234 -8.28 -31.39 -10.58
CA ALA A 234 -7.28 -30.35 -10.42
C ALA A 234 -7.05 -29.57 -11.73
N SER A 235 -6.69 -28.29 -11.72
CA SER A 235 -6.36 -27.43 -10.58
C SER A 235 -7.02 -26.07 -10.71
N ILE A 236 -7.48 -25.52 -9.59
CA ILE A 236 -8.02 -24.15 -9.50
C ILE A 236 -7.04 -23.13 -10.09
N MET A 237 -5.73 -23.35 -9.90
CA MET A 237 -4.66 -22.49 -10.41
C MET A 237 -4.30 -22.71 -11.88
N PHE A 238 -4.95 -23.68 -12.55
CA PHE A 238 -4.79 -23.90 -13.99
C PHE A 238 -5.91 -23.23 -14.80
N MET A 239 -7.17 -23.56 -14.52
CA MET A 239 -8.31 -22.95 -15.21
C MET A 239 -9.60 -23.07 -14.40
N GLN A 240 -9.94 -21.99 -13.71
CA GLN A 240 -11.09 -21.85 -12.81
C GLN A 240 -12.46 -22.02 -13.49
N GLY A 241 -12.53 -21.88 -14.81
CA GLY A 241 -13.77 -22.02 -15.59
C GLY A 241 -14.23 -23.47 -15.81
N ILE A 242 -13.39 -24.47 -15.54
CA ILE A 242 -13.71 -25.90 -15.75
C ILE A 242 -14.57 -26.41 -14.60
N ASN A 243 -15.77 -26.93 -14.89
CA ASN A 243 -16.73 -27.35 -13.86
C ASN A 243 -16.19 -28.41 -12.90
N SER A 244 -15.44 -29.40 -13.41
CA SER A 244 -14.86 -30.49 -12.61
C SER A 244 -13.70 -30.04 -11.72
N VAL A 245 -13.08 -28.89 -12.01
CA VAL A 245 -11.97 -28.36 -11.23
C VAL A 245 -12.51 -27.86 -9.90
N VAL A 246 -12.24 -28.60 -8.84
CA VAL A 246 -12.69 -28.35 -7.47
C VAL A 246 -11.58 -28.51 -6.44
N GLU A 247 -10.37 -28.86 -6.87
CA GLU A 247 -9.21 -29.13 -6.01
C GLU A 247 -7.99 -28.31 -6.47
N PHE A 248 -7.04 -28.14 -5.56
CA PHE A 248 -5.69 -27.68 -5.90
C PHE A 248 -4.84 -28.85 -6.38
N CYS A 249 -3.89 -28.57 -7.27
CA CYS A 249 -2.95 -29.59 -7.71
C CYS A 249 -2.06 -30.05 -6.57
N ASN A 250 -1.88 -31.36 -6.44
CA ASN A 250 -1.10 -32.00 -5.40
C ASN A 250 0.09 -32.76 -5.99
N LYS A 251 0.91 -33.36 -5.13
CA LYS A 251 2.13 -34.05 -5.55
C LYS A 251 1.90 -35.20 -6.54
N GLU A 252 0.72 -35.82 -6.54
CA GLU A 252 0.39 -36.98 -7.38
C GLU A 252 0.01 -36.58 -8.81
N ASN A 253 -0.74 -35.49 -8.97
CA ASN A 253 -1.21 -35.01 -10.28
C ASN A 253 -0.43 -33.79 -10.82
N HIS A 254 0.51 -33.24 -10.05
CA HIS A 254 1.33 -32.08 -10.45
C HIS A 254 2.39 -32.39 -11.50
N ASN A 255 2.29 -31.72 -12.63
CA ASN A 255 3.24 -31.80 -13.73
C ASN A 255 4.45 -30.89 -13.49
N ARG A 256 5.52 -31.49 -12.93
CA ARG A 256 6.79 -30.80 -12.65
C ARG A 256 7.60 -30.42 -13.88
N GLU A 257 7.25 -30.92 -15.08
CA GLU A 257 7.96 -30.59 -16.32
C GLU A 257 7.41 -29.33 -17.01
N ALA A 258 6.17 -28.95 -16.70
CA ALA A 258 5.52 -27.79 -17.31
C ALA A 258 6.24 -26.49 -16.92
N PRO A 259 6.50 -25.56 -17.85
CA PRO A 259 7.13 -24.27 -17.57
C PRO A 259 6.11 -23.26 -16.99
N SER A 260 5.26 -23.71 -16.06
CA SER A 260 4.32 -22.85 -15.34
C SER A 260 5.06 -21.89 -14.40
N LEU A 261 4.40 -20.79 -14.06
CA LEU A 261 4.99 -19.83 -13.12
C LEU A 261 5.15 -20.45 -11.73
N GLN A 262 4.18 -21.26 -11.29
CA GLN A 262 4.29 -22.07 -10.07
C GLN A 262 5.56 -22.91 -10.05
N ASN A 263 5.88 -23.63 -11.13
CA ASN A 263 7.07 -24.47 -11.15
C ASN A 263 8.38 -23.66 -11.09
N LYS A 264 8.41 -22.51 -11.76
CA LYS A 264 9.58 -21.62 -11.79
C LYS A 264 9.83 -20.95 -10.44
N MET A 265 8.78 -20.50 -9.78
CA MET A 265 8.88 -19.69 -8.55
C MET A 265 8.87 -20.53 -7.27
N CYS A 266 8.21 -21.68 -7.26
CA CYS A 266 8.03 -22.51 -6.06
C CYS A 266 8.90 -23.78 -6.04
N ASN A 267 10.04 -23.79 -6.76
CA ASN A 267 10.95 -24.94 -6.83
C ASN A 267 10.25 -26.24 -7.28
N SER A 268 9.39 -26.13 -8.29
CA SER A 268 8.58 -27.23 -8.84
C SER A 268 7.65 -27.93 -7.85
N ARG A 269 7.32 -27.28 -6.72
CA ARG A 269 6.28 -27.74 -5.79
C ARG A 269 4.91 -27.41 -6.34
N SER A 270 3.97 -28.33 -6.12
CA SER A 270 2.56 -28.11 -6.42
C SER A 270 1.96 -27.00 -5.57
N THR A 271 0.85 -26.41 -6.04
CA THR A 271 0.08 -25.40 -5.28
C THR A 271 -0.37 -25.95 -3.92
N TRP A 272 -0.84 -27.20 -3.86
CA TRP A 272 -1.21 -27.83 -2.58
C TRP A 272 -0.03 -28.05 -1.63
N GLU A 273 1.16 -28.40 -2.13
CA GLU A 273 2.37 -28.50 -1.29
C GLU A 273 2.71 -27.15 -0.64
N VAL A 274 2.45 -26.03 -1.31
CA VAL A 274 2.63 -24.69 -0.73
C VAL A 274 1.55 -24.41 0.32
N ILE A 275 0.28 -24.62 -0.02
CA ILE A 275 -0.87 -24.34 0.85
C ILE A 275 -0.82 -25.20 2.13
N SER A 276 -0.55 -26.50 2.02
CA SER A 276 -0.50 -27.42 3.16
C SER A 276 0.67 -27.18 4.11
N ASN A 277 1.73 -26.50 3.65
CA ASN A 277 2.88 -26.09 4.47
C ASN A 277 2.70 -24.70 5.13
N SER A 278 1.65 -23.97 4.77
CA SER A 278 1.36 -22.63 5.31
C SER A 278 1.02 -22.66 6.81
N GLU A 279 1.19 -21.51 7.46
CA GLU A 279 0.78 -21.34 8.88
C GLU A 279 -0.73 -21.53 9.06
N ASP A 280 -1.53 -21.10 8.09
CA ASP A 280 -2.98 -21.29 8.09
C ASP A 280 -3.36 -22.77 8.22
N PHE A 281 -2.66 -23.65 7.47
CA PHE A 281 -2.93 -25.08 7.49
C PHE A 281 -2.44 -25.75 8.77
N LYS A 282 -1.25 -25.38 9.26
CA LYS A 282 -0.69 -25.91 10.51
C LYS A 282 -1.55 -25.61 11.73
N ASN A 283 -2.25 -24.48 11.73
CA ASN A 283 -3.07 -24.02 12.83
C ASN A 283 -4.54 -24.47 12.77
N THR A 284 -4.92 -25.30 11.79
CA THR A 284 -6.31 -25.73 11.59
C THR A 284 -6.45 -27.23 11.42
N THR A 285 -7.68 -27.73 11.64
CA THR A 285 -8.07 -29.12 11.41
C THR A 285 -9.29 -29.17 10.49
N SER A 286 -9.51 -30.31 9.81
CA SER A 286 -10.68 -30.46 8.93
C SER A 286 -11.98 -30.47 9.73
N LEU A 287 -13.01 -29.80 9.22
CA LEU A 287 -14.33 -29.69 9.84
C LEU A 287 -15.28 -30.77 9.30
N VAL A 288 -16.13 -31.29 10.19
CA VAL A 288 -17.13 -32.32 9.84
C VAL A 288 -18.41 -31.69 9.30
N ALA A 289 -18.80 -30.54 9.85
CA ALA A 289 -20.01 -29.81 9.45
C ALA A 289 -19.68 -28.70 8.44
N PRO A 290 -20.61 -28.37 7.53
CA PRO A 290 -20.47 -27.20 6.66
C PRO A 290 -20.32 -25.91 7.48
N PRO A 291 -19.50 -24.95 7.01
CA PRO A 291 -19.34 -23.67 7.70
C PRO A 291 -20.62 -22.81 7.60
N PRO A 292 -20.84 -21.89 8.56
CA PRO A 292 -21.90 -20.89 8.44
C PRO A 292 -21.63 -19.94 7.26
N PRO A 293 -22.68 -19.31 6.69
CA PRO A 293 -22.49 -18.30 5.65
C PRO A 293 -21.69 -17.10 6.19
N PRO A 294 -20.95 -16.38 5.33
CA PRO A 294 -20.19 -15.20 5.75
C PRO A 294 -21.11 -14.10 6.30
N VAL A 295 -20.61 -13.35 7.29
CA VAL A 295 -21.26 -12.17 7.84
C VAL A 295 -20.65 -10.93 7.20
N PHE A 296 -21.51 -10.05 6.70
CA PHE A 296 -21.10 -8.83 6.00
C PHE A 296 -21.33 -7.58 6.85
N SER A 297 -20.33 -6.69 6.88
CA SER A 297 -20.45 -5.34 7.44
C SER A 297 -20.35 -4.30 6.32
N LEU A 298 -21.35 -3.42 6.21
CA LEU A 298 -21.33 -2.32 5.25
C LEU A 298 -20.79 -1.07 5.94
N LEU A 299 -19.61 -0.61 5.52
CA LEU A 299 -18.88 0.47 6.16
C LEU A 299 -18.74 1.62 5.18
N LYS A 300 -19.27 2.81 5.49
CA LYS A 300 -19.14 3.98 4.63
C LYS A 300 -18.09 4.94 5.17
N ILE A 301 -17.15 5.33 4.33
CA ILE A 301 -16.12 6.32 4.68
C ILE A 301 -16.80 7.65 5.03
N ARG A 302 -16.39 8.23 6.17
CA ARG A 302 -16.90 9.51 6.71
C ARG A 302 -15.74 10.46 7.00
N GLU A 303 -16.08 11.66 7.44
CA GLU A 303 -15.13 12.68 7.87
C GLU A 303 -14.20 12.12 8.96
N ARG A 304 -12.90 12.36 8.76
CA ARG A 304 -11.84 11.97 9.69
C ARG A 304 -11.97 12.74 11.01
N ILE A 305 -11.75 12.06 12.13
CA ILE A 305 -11.76 12.66 13.47
C ILE A 305 -10.38 12.41 14.07
N VAL A 306 -9.65 13.48 14.36
CA VAL A 306 -8.28 13.41 14.88
C VAL A 306 -8.17 14.24 16.15
N CYS A 307 -7.54 13.70 17.19
CA CYS A 307 -7.12 14.47 18.35
C CYS A 307 -5.59 14.46 18.47
N LEU A 308 -4.96 15.64 18.40
CA LEU A 308 -3.54 15.80 18.69
C LEU A 308 -3.33 15.74 20.21
N VAL A 309 -2.49 14.84 20.68
CA VAL A 309 -2.15 14.69 22.11
C VAL A 309 -0.67 14.97 22.27
N LEU A 310 -0.35 16.15 22.77
CA LEU A 310 0.98 16.75 22.74
C LEU A 310 1.63 16.73 24.12
N ASP A 311 2.78 16.07 24.22
CA ASP A 311 3.60 16.03 25.43
C ASP A 311 4.36 17.35 25.60
N LYS A 312 4.14 17.98 26.75
CA LYS A 312 4.89 19.16 27.20
C LYS A 312 5.51 18.98 28.59
N SER A 313 5.84 17.73 28.95
CA SER A 313 6.60 17.37 30.14
C SER A 313 8.02 17.94 30.11
N GLY A 314 8.72 17.91 31.25
CA GLY A 314 10.06 18.49 31.38
C GLY A 314 11.12 17.86 30.45
N SER A 315 11.01 16.57 30.13
CA SER A 315 11.95 15.85 29.25
C SER A 315 11.93 16.38 27.80
N MET A 316 10.80 16.94 27.37
CA MET A 316 10.65 17.59 26.07
C MET A 316 11.47 18.89 25.91
N SER A 317 12.06 19.42 26.98
CA SER A 317 13.00 20.55 26.92
C SER A 317 14.38 20.16 26.37
N GLY A 318 14.74 18.88 26.42
CA GLY A 318 15.98 18.35 25.88
C GLY A 318 15.98 18.28 24.35
N PHE A 319 17.16 18.33 23.74
CA PHE A 319 17.39 18.06 22.30
C PHE A 319 16.42 18.77 21.34
N ASN A 320 15.91 19.95 21.71
CA ASN A 320 14.93 20.72 20.93
C ASN A 320 13.63 19.92 20.62
N ARG A 321 13.26 18.93 21.44
CA ARG A 321 12.12 18.01 21.19
C ARG A 321 10.80 18.76 21.08
N LEU A 322 10.50 19.68 22.00
CA LEU A 322 9.28 20.50 21.96
C LEU A 322 9.14 21.28 20.64
N ASN A 323 10.21 21.94 20.18
CA ASN A 323 10.18 22.69 18.93
C ASN A 323 10.00 21.78 17.72
N ARG A 324 10.69 20.63 17.69
CA ARG A 324 10.51 19.64 16.63
C ARG A 324 9.07 19.12 16.60
N MET A 325 8.51 18.76 17.75
CA MET A 325 7.09 18.39 17.88
C MET A 325 6.17 19.48 17.31
N ASN A 326 6.42 20.74 17.67
CA ASN A 326 5.64 21.87 17.16
C ASN A 326 5.79 22.04 15.65
N GLN A 327 7.00 21.98 15.08
CA GLN A 327 7.22 22.06 13.63
C GLN A 327 6.39 21.01 12.88
N ALA A 328 6.36 19.79 13.41
CA ALA A 328 5.71 18.67 12.78
C ALA A 328 4.17 18.72 12.97
N ALA A 329 3.68 19.14 14.13
CA ALA A 329 2.26 19.44 14.34
C ALA A 329 1.78 20.58 13.43
N LYS A 330 2.60 21.63 13.23
CA LYS A 330 2.32 22.72 12.28
C LYS A 330 2.24 22.19 10.85
N HIS A 331 3.20 21.37 10.43
CA HIS A 331 3.17 20.74 9.11
C HIS A 331 1.90 19.89 8.91
N PHE A 332 1.54 19.06 9.89
CA PHE A 332 0.32 18.25 9.84
C PHE A 332 -0.94 19.11 9.70
N LEU A 333 -1.10 20.13 10.54
CA LEU A 333 -2.24 21.03 10.53
C LEU A 333 -2.32 21.90 9.29
N LEU A 334 -1.19 22.25 8.67
CA LEU A 334 -1.15 23.08 7.47
C LEU A 334 -1.29 22.27 6.18
N GLN A 335 -0.84 21.02 6.15
CA GLN A 335 -0.64 20.27 4.90
C GLN A 335 -1.21 18.85 4.89
N THR A 336 -1.09 18.11 6.00
CA THR A 336 -1.51 16.70 6.00
C THR A 336 -3.01 16.54 6.24
N ILE A 337 -3.58 17.32 7.18
CA ILE A 337 -5.00 17.18 7.52
C ILE A 337 -5.89 17.75 6.42
N GLU A 338 -6.89 16.96 6.01
CA GLU A 338 -7.77 17.28 4.91
C GLU A 338 -8.84 18.32 5.31
N ASN A 339 -9.41 19.02 4.32
CA ASN A 339 -10.61 19.82 4.58
C ASN A 339 -11.80 18.88 4.86
N GLY A 340 -12.65 19.28 5.81
CA GLY A 340 -13.79 18.50 6.29
C GLY A 340 -13.49 17.64 7.52
N SER A 341 -12.22 17.38 7.84
CA SER A 341 -11.82 16.64 9.05
C SER A 341 -12.12 17.42 10.33
N TRP A 342 -12.39 16.71 11.42
CA TRP A 342 -12.54 17.26 12.76
C TRP A 342 -11.25 17.10 13.54
N VAL A 343 -10.74 18.19 14.12
CA VAL A 343 -9.47 18.20 14.86
C VAL A 343 -9.65 18.76 16.25
N GLY A 344 -9.18 18.00 17.25
CA GLY A 344 -9.07 18.41 18.65
C GLY A 344 -7.60 18.49 19.07
N MET A 345 -7.33 19.15 20.20
CA MET A 345 -5.98 19.28 20.74
C MET A 345 -5.97 19.21 22.27
N VAL A 346 -5.12 18.33 22.79
CA VAL A 346 -4.88 18.12 24.21
C VAL A 346 -3.39 18.24 24.48
N HIS A 347 -3.04 18.98 25.52
CA HIS A 347 -1.68 19.00 26.06
C HIS A 347 -1.63 18.13 27.31
N PHE A 348 -0.51 17.44 27.55
CA PHE A 348 -0.31 16.75 28.81
C PHE A 348 1.10 16.92 29.37
N ASP A 349 1.16 16.92 30.69
CA ASP A 349 2.36 16.83 31.53
C ASP A 349 2.04 15.85 32.68
N SER A 350 2.10 16.29 33.94
CA SER A 350 1.51 15.57 35.08
C SER A 350 0.00 15.46 34.99
N THR A 351 -0.66 16.37 34.27
CA THR A 351 -2.11 16.39 34.03
C THR A 351 -2.40 16.69 32.56
N ALA A 352 -3.62 16.42 32.10
CA ALA A 352 -4.04 16.75 30.76
C ALA A 352 -4.95 17.98 30.73
N ASN A 353 -4.77 18.80 29.69
CA ASN A 353 -5.48 20.05 29.48
C ASN A 353 -6.00 20.09 28.05
N ILE A 354 -7.32 20.18 27.88
CA ILE A 354 -7.96 20.37 26.58
C ILE A 354 -7.66 21.80 26.11
N LYS A 355 -7.03 21.93 24.94
CA LYS A 355 -6.69 23.23 24.32
C LYS A 355 -7.66 23.61 23.22
N SER A 356 -8.15 22.61 22.50
CA SER A 356 -9.24 22.79 21.55
C SER A 356 -10.16 21.58 21.63
N ASN A 357 -11.46 21.86 21.73
CA ASN A 357 -12.47 20.87 21.39
C ASN A 357 -12.39 20.55 19.88
N LEU A 358 -13.15 19.55 19.43
CA LEU A 358 -13.21 19.22 18.01
C LEU A 358 -13.75 20.40 17.20
N ILE A 359 -12.91 20.93 16.30
CA ILE A 359 -13.32 21.92 15.30
C ILE A 359 -13.17 21.33 13.90
N GLN A 360 -14.11 21.63 13.02
CA GLN A 360 -14.04 21.17 11.64
C GLN A 360 -13.11 22.05 10.81
N ILE A 361 -12.18 21.45 10.07
CA ILE A 361 -11.25 22.17 9.21
C ILE A 361 -11.93 22.55 7.90
N ILE A 362 -12.39 23.79 7.80
CA ILE A 362 -13.07 24.31 6.61
C ILE A 362 -12.15 25.25 5.82
N SER A 363 -11.29 26.00 6.53
CA SER A 363 -10.41 27.00 5.95
C SER A 363 -9.08 27.12 6.70
N SER A 364 -8.23 28.06 6.28
CA SER A 364 -7.00 28.40 7.00
C SER A 364 -7.26 29.01 8.38
N LYS A 365 -8.46 29.55 8.66
CA LYS A 365 -8.80 30.15 9.94
C LYS A 365 -8.77 29.13 11.07
N GLU A 366 -9.43 27.99 10.88
CA GLU A 366 -9.50 26.92 11.89
C GLU A 366 -8.12 26.30 12.10
N ARG A 367 -7.34 26.14 11.02
CA ARG A 367 -5.94 25.71 11.09
C ARG A 367 -5.14 26.67 11.96
N ASN A 368 -5.21 27.98 11.71
CA ASN A 368 -4.50 29.00 12.49
C ASN A 368 -4.87 29.00 13.97
N ASN A 369 -6.16 28.83 14.32
CA ASN A 369 -6.58 28.74 15.72
C ASN A 369 -5.90 27.56 16.46
N LEU A 370 -5.73 26.41 15.78
CA LEU A 370 -5.02 25.26 16.33
C LEU A 370 -3.51 25.52 16.43
N LEU A 371 -2.91 26.22 15.45
CA LEU A 371 -1.49 26.58 15.49
C LEU A 371 -1.16 27.50 16.68
N GLU A 372 -2.04 28.44 17.00
CA GLU A 372 -1.90 29.34 18.16
C GLU A 372 -2.01 28.61 19.50
N SER A 373 -2.61 27.42 19.50
CA SER A 373 -2.84 26.61 20.70
C SER A 373 -1.66 25.70 21.07
N LEU A 374 -0.62 25.62 20.23
CA LEU A 374 0.53 24.73 20.43
C LEU A 374 1.35 25.08 21.70
N PRO A 375 2.01 24.08 22.32
CA PRO A 375 2.72 24.29 23.58
C PRO A 375 3.97 25.14 23.39
N THR A 376 4.19 26.11 24.28
CA THR A 376 5.32 27.06 24.23
C THR A 376 6.44 26.75 25.21
N ALA A 377 6.18 25.93 26.22
CA ALA A 377 7.15 25.53 27.23
C ALA A 377 6.93 24.08 27.68
N ALA A 378 8.03 23.41 28.00
CA ALA A 378 8.10 22.03 28.47
C ALA A 378 8.43 22.03 29.97
N ASN A 379 7.52 21.53 30.81
CA ASN A 379 7.70 21.43 32.26
C ASN A 379 6.71 20.45 32.88
N GLY A 380 7.00 19.97 34.10
CA GLY A 380 6.17 19.02 34.84
C GLY A 380 6.57 17.56 34.58
N GLY A 381 5.84 16.64 35.20
CA GLY A 381 6.00 15.20 34.97
C GLY A 381 5.32 14.74 33.68
N THR A 382 5.12 13.44 33.54
CA THR A 382 4.56 12.81 32.34
C THR A 382 3.40 11.88 32.71
N SER A 383 2.26 12.02 32.04
CA SER A 383 1.08 11.15 32.18
C SER A 383 0.35 11.00 30.85
N ILE A 384 0.78 10.01 30.08
CA ILE A 384 0.23 9.66 28.75
C ILE A 384 -1.25 9.26 28.88
N CYS A 385 -1.59 8.46 29.89
CA CYS A 385 -2.97 8.03 30.09
C CYS A 385 -3.92 9.20 30.38
N ALA A 386 -3.47 10.26 31.06
CA ALA A 386 -4.29 11.46 31.26
C ALA A 386 -4.59 12.16 29.92
N GLY A 387 -3.57 12.26 29.05
CA GLY A 387 -3.71 12.83 27.71
C GLY A 387 -4.71 12.05 26.85
N ILE A 388 -4.57 10.73 26.79
CA ILE A 388 -5.46 9.84 26.03
C ILE A 388 -6.90 9.92 26.54
N ARG A 389 -7.12 9.88 27.86
CA ARG A 389 -8.47 10.00 28.44
C ARG A 389 -9.14 11.33 28.11
N SER A 390 -8.36 12.41 28.12
CA SER A 390 -8.87 13.73 27.74
C SER A 390 -9.19 13.82 26.25
N ALA A 391 -8.42 13.15 25.39
CA ALA A 391 -8.75 13.01 23.97
C ALA A 391 -10.07 12.25 23.77
N PHE A 392 -10.30 11.16 24.52
CA PHE A 392 -11.58 10.46 24.51
C PHE A 392 -12.74 11.37 24.93
N GLN A 393 -12.54 12.23 25.93
CA GLN A 393 -13.54 13.22 26.34
C GLN A 393 -13.85 14.19 25.20
N VAL A 394 -12.81 14.79 24.58
CA VAL A 394 -12.96 15.73 23.46
C VAL A 394 -13.73 15.12 22.29
N ILE A 395 -13.45 13.85 21.98
CA ILE A 395 -14.12 13.14 20.88
C ILE A 395 -15.59 12.87 21.23
N ARG A 396 -15.87 12.43 22.47
CA ARG A 396 -17.22 12.09 22.94
C ARG A 396 -18.19 13.27 22.98
N GLU A 397 -17.68 14.50 23.06
CA GLU A 397 -18.53 15.70 23.03
C GLU A 397 -19.27 15.86 21.70
N VAL A 398 -18.68 15.42 20.59
CA VAL A 398 -19.29 15.50 19.25
C VAL A 398 -19.79 14.14 18.78
N TYR A 399 -19.05 13.07 19.09
CA TYR A 399 -19.34 11.71 18.63
C TYR A 399 -19.44 10.75 19.82
N PRO A 400 -20.65 10.26 20.18
CA PRO A 400 -20.82 9.36 21.32
C PRO A 400 -19.99 8.07 21.24
N GLN A 401 -19.69 7.62 20.02
CA GLN A 401 -18.81 6.49 19.74
C GLN A 401 -17.44 6.98 19.28
N ILE A 402 -16.38 6.43 19.87
CA ILE A 402 -14.98 6.76 19.58
C ILE A 402 -14.42 5.88 18.44
N ASP A 403 -15.12 4.80 18.07
CA ASP A 403 -14.68 3.85 17.05
C ASP A 403 -14.22 4.52 15.75
N GLY A 404 -12.98 4.22 15.33
CA GLY A 404 -12.37 4.77 14.12
C GLY A 404 -11.93 6.22 14.21
N SER A 405 -11.97 6.85 15.40
CA SER A 405 -11.30 8.12 15.64
C SER A 405 -9.80 7.91 15.87
N GLU A 406 -9.00 8.90 15.49
CA GLU A 406 -7.55 8.83 15.54
C GLU A 406 -7.01 9.72 16.65
N ILE A 407 -6.10 9.18 17.45
CA ILE A 407 -5.31 9.93 18.43
C ILE A 407 -3.88 9.94 17.92
N VAL A 408 -3.33 11.13 17.71
CA VAL A 408 -1.94 11.31 17.31
C VAL A 408 -1.16 11.76 18.54
N LEU A 409 -0.51 10.79 19.17
CA LEU A 409 0.26 10.94 20.40
C LEU A 409 1.71 11.30 20.06
N LEU A 410 2.16 12.46 20.53
CA LEU A 410 3.53 12.94 20.40
C LEU A 410 4.18 13.06 21.77
N THR A 411 5.23 12.27 21.99
CA THR A 411 5.89 12.15 23.29
C THR A 411 7.31 11.63 23.10
N ASP A 412 8.21 11.87 24.05
CA ASP A 412 9.46 11.11 24.15
C ASP A 412 9.27 9.75 24.83
N GLY A 413 8.06 9.47 25.29
CA GLY A 413 7.55 8.17 25.69
C GLY A 413 8.03 7.71 27.07
N GLU A 414 8.61 8.59 27.88
CA GLU A 414 9.13 8.28 29.21
C GLU A 414 7.99 8.28 30.27
N ASP A 415 7.08 7.29 30.20
CA ASP A 415 5.98 7.13 31.18
C ASP A 415 5.70 5.66 31.56
N ASN A 416 6.31 5.23 32.67
CA ASN A 416 6.13 3.88 33.24
C ASN A 416 4.67 3.57 33.69
N SER A 417 3.78 4.57 33.72
CA SER A 417 2.38 4.41 34.08
C SER A 417 1.45 4.18 32.87
N ALA A 418 1.97 4.30 31.64
CA ALA A 418 1.18 4.16 30.41
C ALA A 418 0.44 2.82 30.31
N LYS A 419 1.04 1.73 30.82
CA LYS A 419 0.41 0.39 30.85
C LYS A 419 -0.98 0.36 31.51
N ASN A 420 -1.28 1.32 32.40
CA ASN A 420 -2.53 1.36 33.15
C ASN A 420 -3.77 1.71 32.32
N CYS A 421 -3.61 2.19 31.08
CA CYS A 421 -4.73 2.50 30.18
C CYS A 421 -4.76 1.67 28.90
N ILE A 422 -3.91 0.63 28.75
CA ILE A 422 -3.91 -0.24 27.57
C ILE A 422 -5.29 -0.87 27.33
N ASP A 423 -5.91 -1.42 28.38
CA ASP A 423 -7.23 -2.06 28.25
C ASP A 423 -8.33 -1.06 27.89
N GLU A 424 -8.26 0.16 28.43
CA GLU A 424 -9.19 1.25 28.12
C GLU A 424 -9.04 1.68 26.65
N VAL A 425 -7.79 1.82 26.19
CA VAL A 425 -7.46 2.11 24.78
C VAL A 425 -8.02 1.03 23.87
N LYS A 426 -7.77 -0.24 24.18
CA LYS A 426 -8.26 -1.38 23.40
C LYS A 426 -9.79 -1.41 23.31
N GLN A 427 -10.48 -1.12 24.41
CA GLN A 427 -11.95 -1.11 24.46
C GLN A 427 -12.57 0.11 23.79
N SER A 428 -11.82 1.21 23.65
CA SER A 428 -12.34 2.47 23.08
C SER A 428 -12.66 2.39 21.58
N GLY A 429 -12.00 1.51 20.84
CA GLY A 429 -12.06 1.46 19.37
C GLY A 429 -11.33 2.61 18.67
N ALA A 430 -10.61 3.46 19.41
CA ALA A 430 -9.74 4.50 18.84
C ALA A 430 -8.48 3.88 18.21
N ILE A 431 -7.92 4.58 17.22
CA ILE A 431 -6.63 4.28 16.61
C ILE A 431 -5.58 5.20 17.23
N ILE A 432 -4.54 4.64 17.87
CA ILE A 432 -3.46 5.44 18.45
C ILE A 432 -2.25 5.42 17.53
N HIS A 433 -1.98 6.57 16.92
CA HIS A 433 -0.73 6.83 16.24
C HIS A 433 0.31 7.36 17.24
N LEU A 434 1.48 6.72 17.28
CA LEU A 434 2.59 7.14 18.12
C LEU A 434 3.68 7.80 17.28
N ILE A 435 4.12 8.97 17.71
CA ILE A 435 5.37 9.58 17.22
C ILE A 435 6.28 9.75 18.44
N ALA A 436 7.25 8.86 18.55
CA ALA A 436 8.25 8.86 19.59
C ALA A 436 9.40 9.81 19.25
N LEU A 437 9.69 10.76 20.14
CA LEU A 437 10.81 11.70 20.04
C LEU A 437 11.98 11.24 20.91
N GLY A 438 12.99 10.65 20.29
CA GLY A 438 14.14 10.08 20.99
C GLY A 438 14.03 8.56 21.18
N PRO A 439 15.05 7.93 21.79
CA PRO A 439 15.20 6.47 21.80
C PRO A 439 14.41 5.76 22.92
N SER A 440 13.83 6.50 23.87
CA SER A 440 13.41 5.97 25.19
C SER A 440 11.92 5.66 25.31
N ALA A 441 11.18 5.51 24.22
CA ALA A 441 9.74 5.33 24.31
C ALA A 441 9.35 4.01 25.01
N ASP A 442 8.43 4.09 25.99
CA ASP A 442 7.94 2.94 26.74
C ASP A 442 7.24 1.92 25.82
N GLN A 443 7.56 0.64 26.03
CA GLN A 443 7.01 -0.49 25.29
C GLN A 443 5.48 -0.55 25.33
N ALA A 444 4.87 -0.11 26.43
CA ALA A 444 3.41 -0.04 26.59
C ALA A 444 2.77 0.90 25.56
N VAL A 445 3.42 2.01 25.21
CA VAL A 445 2.89 2.98 24.23
C VAL A 445 3.02 2.44 22.81
N ILE A 446 4.11 1.72 22.53
CA ILE A 446 4.28 0.98 21.27
C ILE A 446 3.19 -0.09 21.15
N GLU A 447 2.93 -0.84 22.23
CA GLU A 447 1.86 -1.83 22.28
C GLU A 447 0.49 -1.22 22.01
N MET A 448 0.15 -0.06 22.60
CA MET A 448 -1.10 0.66 22.32
C MET A 448 -1.29 0.95 20.83
N SER A 449 -0.25 1.42 20.14
CA SER A 449 -0.33 1.67 18.70
C SER A 449 -0.57 0.37 17.92
N ALA A 450 0.14 -0.71 18.27
CA ALA A 450 0.04 -1.99 17.60
C ALA A 450 -1.35 -2.64 17.77
N ILE A 451 -1.88 -2.67 19.00
CA ILE A 451 -3.20 -3.29 19.28
C ILE A 451 -4.38 -2.49 18.69
N THR A 452 -4.18 -1.20 18.45
CA THR A 452 -5.21 -0.33 17.85
C THR A 452 -5.04 -0.19 16.33
N GLY A 453 -4.06 -0.86 15.72
CA GLY A 453 -3.77 -0.76 14.29
C GLY A 453 -3.24 0.61 13.86
N GLY A 454 -2.71 1.40 14.80
CA GLY A 454 -2.10 2.68 14.53
C GLY A 454 -0.63 2.57 14.16
N ASN A 455 -0.16 3.46 13.28
CA ASN A 455 1.26 3.58 12.97
C ASN A 455 2.07 4.08 14.18
N HIS A 456 3.29 3.56 14.35
CA HIS A 456 4.27 4.14 15.26
C HIS A 456 5.53 4.54 14.52
N PHE A 457 6.04 5.73 14.79
CA PHE A 457 7.23 6.27 14.18
C PHE A 457 8.24 6.65 15.27
N PHE A 458 9.52 6.42 14.97
CA PHE A 458 10.63 6.87 15.81
C PHE A 458 11.35 7.97 15.07
N SER A 459 11.48 9.13 15.73
CA SER A 459 12.39 10.18 15.29
C SER A 459 13.60 10.16 16.20
N SER A 460 14.79 9.93 15.63
CA SER A 460 16.04 10.10 16.36
C SER A 460 16.21 11.55 16.84
N ASP A 461 17.11 11.77 17.79
CA ASP A 461 17.47 13.12 18.24
C ASP A 461 18.34 13.87 17.20
N GLU A 462 18.71 13.21 16.09
CA GLU A 462 19.43 13.82 14.98
C GLU A 462 18.47 14.44 13.95
N ALA A 463 18.40 15.77 13.92
CA ALA A 463 17.51 16.52 13.04
C ALA A 463 17.78 16.38 11.53
N GLN A 464 18.87 15.71 11.12
CA GLN A 464 19.28 15.59 9.72
C GLN A 464 18.33 14.76 8.87
N ASN A 465 17.53 13.89 9.47
CA ASN A 465 16.80 12.86 8.72
C ASN A 465 15.39 13.24 8.32
N ASN A 466 14.92 14.46 8.63
CA ASN A 466 13.51 14.86 8.41
C ASN A 466 12.47 13.90 9.02
N GLY A 467 12.90 12.92 9.83
CA GLY A 467 12.09 11.75 10.19
C GLY A 467 10.78 12.10 10.86
N LEU A 468 10.74 13.19 11.63
CA LEU A 468 9.53 13.65 12.28
C LEU A 468 8.50 14.23 11.30
N ILE A 469 8.92 15.09 10.36
CA ILE A 469 8.02 15.64 9.33
C ILE A 469 7.57 14.52 8.39
N ASP A 470 8.49 13.61 8.06
CA ASP A 470 8.23 12.43 7.25
C ASP A 470 7.21 11.49 7.93
N ALA A 471 7.32 11.27 9.25
CA ALA A 471 6.36 10.52 10.05
C ALA A 471 4.95 11.11 10.01
N PHE A 472 4.82 12.43 10.09
CA PHE A 472 3.52 13.09 9.95
C PHE A 472 2.97 13.05 8.53
N GLY A 473 3.82 13.10 7.51
CA GLY A 473 3.40 12.83 6.13
C GLY A 473 2.78 11.43 5.98
N ALA A 474 3.38 10.43 6.65
CA ALA A 474 2.87 9.06 6.66
C ALA A 474 1.56 8.87 7.45
N LEU A 475 1.12 9.87 8.22
CA LEU A 475 -0.20 9.93 8.88
C LEU A 475 -1.29 10.56 7.98
N ALA A 476 -1.06 10.73 6.68
CA ALA A 476 -2.14 11.01 5.74
C ALA A 476 -3.21 9.91 5.82
N SER A 477 -4.49 10.26 5.70
CA SER A 477 -5.56 9.26 5.83
C SER A 477 -5.56 8.30 4.65
N GLY A 478 -5.56 7.00 4.96
CA GLY A 478 -5.71 5.94 3.95
C GLY A 478 -7.10 5.90 3.31
N ASN A 479 -8.05 6.70 3.79
CA ASN A 479 -9.41 6.81 3.26
C ASN A 479 -9.65 8.09 2.44
N THR A 480 -8.67 8.99 2.37
CA THR A 480 -8.72 10.13 1.46
C THR A 480 -8.59 9.63 0.02
N ASP A 481 -9.36 10.23 -0.89
CA ASP A 481 -9.20 10.00 -2.33
C ASP A 481 -7.74 10.22 -2.76
N LEU A 482 -7.20 9.30 -3.57
CA LEU A 482 -5.80 9.34 -4.03
C LEU A 482 -5.39 10.68 -4.66
N SER A 483 -6.33 11.40 -5.27
CA SER A 483 -6.07 12.72 -5.87
C SER A 483 -5.92 13.85 -4.85
N GLN A 484 -6.46 13.68 -3.64
CA GLN A 484 -6.38 14.65 -2.55
C GLN A 484 -5.31 14.28 -1.51
N GLN A 485 -4.73 13.08 -1.60
CA GLN A 485 -3.65 12.69 -0.71
C GLN A 485 -2.41 13.56 -0.94
N PRO A 486 -1.74 14.00 0.14
CA PRO A 486 -0.47 14.73 0.02
C PRO A 486 0.63 13.80 -0.50
N LEU A 487 1.33 14.23 -1.55
CA LEU A 487 2.48 13.57 -2.16
C LEU A 487 3.75 14.38 -1.84
N GLN A 488 4.72 13.74 -1.20
CA GLN A 488 5.96 14.37 -0.78
C GLN A 488 7.02 14.40 -1.89
N LEU A 489 7.00 15.41 -2.76
CA LEU A 489 7.93 15.55 -3.90
C LEU A 489 9.41 15.71 -3.54
N GLU A 490 9.74 16.22 -2.35
CA GLU A 490 11.11 16.31 -1.86
C GLU A 490 11.12 16.19 -0.32
N SER A 491 12.11 15.49 0.22
CA SER A 491 12.44 15.54 1.64
C SER A 491 13.94 15.32 1.79
N LYS A 492 14.65 16.38 2.19
CA LYS A 492 16.10 16.39 2.29
C LYS A 492 16.51 17.17 3.54
N GLY A 493 17.39 16.58 4.33
CA GLY A 493 18.09 17.26 5.43
C GLY A 493 19.60 17.15 5.26
N LEU A 494 20.33 18.15 5.73
CA LEU A 494 21.79 18.18 5.65
C LEU A 494 22.37 19.01 6.80
N THR A 495 23.36 18.47 7.52
CA THR A 495 24.20 19.27 8.41
C THR A 495 25.36 19.88 7.64
N LEU A 496 25.41 21.21 7.67
CA LEU A 496 26.40 22.04 7.05
C LEU A 496 27.48 22.39 8.08
N ASN A 497 28.70 21.93 7.84
CA ASN A 497 29.86 22.19 8.71
C ASN A 497 30.78 23.27 8.15
N ASN A 498 31.09 23.20 6.83
CA ASN A 498 32.04 24.10 6.15
C ASN A 498 31.44 24.76 4.90
N ASN A 499 30.55 24.05 4.18
CA ASN A 499 29.86 24.58 3.01
C ASN A 499 28.56 25.25 3.47
N PRO A 500 28.31 26.54 3.16
CA PRO A 500 27.08 27.22 3.55
C PRO A 500 25.82 26.69 2.89
N TRP A 501 25.96 25.95 1.79
CA TRP A 501 24.88 25.80 0.83
C TRP A 501 24.29 24.41 0.81
N MET A 502 22.96 24.39 0.94
CA MET A 502 22.12 23.25 0.60
C MET A 502 21.32 23.60 -0.64
N ASN A 503 21.71 23.01 -1.77
CA ASN A 503 21.05 23.22 -3.06
C ASN A 503 20.27 21.97 -3.48
N GLY A 504 19.24 22.19 -4.28
CA GLY A 504 18.52 21.09 -4.91
C GLY A 504 17.50 21.57 -5.94
N THR A 505 16.79 20.60 -6.50
CA THR A 505 15.77 20.83 -7.51
C THR A 505 14.60 19.91 -7.23
N VAL A 506 13.40 20.47 -7.21
CA VAL A 506 12.14 19.73 -7.13
C VAL A 506 11.47 19.86 -8.48
N ILE A 507 11.00 18.76 -9.01
CA ILE A 507 10.36 18.77 -10.32
C ILE A 507 8.88 18.49 -10.11
N ILE A 508 8.05 19.28 -10.77
CA ILE A 508 6.60 19.17 -10.75
C ILE A 508 6.18 18.83 -12.17
N ASP A 509 5.56 17.67 -12.40
CA ASP A 509 5.00 17.31 -13.72
C ASP A 509 3.52 17.69 -13.86
N SER A 510 2.93 17.39 -15.01
CA SER A 510 1.52 17.71 -15.30
C SER A 510 0.49 16.95 -14.46
N THR A 511 0.90 15.93 -13.68
CA THR A 511 0.04 15.07 -12.87
C THR A 511 0.00 15.51 -11.41
N VAL A 512 0.93 16.35 -10.99
CA VAL A 512 1.04 16.94 -9.64
C VAL A 512 1.18 18.46 -9.72
N GLY A 513 1.10 19.13 -8.57
CA GLY A 513 1.31 20.58 -8.49
C GLY A 513 0.17 21.32 -7.82
N LYS A 514 -0.96 20.68 -7.54
CA LYS A 514 -2.01 21.31 -6.73
C LYS A 514 -1.50 21.50 -5.30
N ASP A 515 -1.80 22.65 -4.71
CA ASP A 515 -1.49 22.99 -3.31
C ASP A 515 -0.03 22.68 -2.94
N THR A 516 0.91 23.02 -3.82
CA THR A 516 2.34 22.75 -3.57
C THR A 516 2.85 23.60 -2.42
N PHE A 517 3.44 22.94 -1.43
CA PHE A 517 3.93 23.55 -0.21
C PHE A 517 5.40 23.25 0.02
N PHE A 518 6.20 24.31 0.10
CA PHE A 518 7.61 24.24 0.47
C PHE A 518 7.74 24.56 1.95
N LEU A 519 8.37 23.65 2.70
CA LEU A 519 8.71 23.80 4.11
C LEU A 519 10.22 23.75 4.26
N VAL A 520 10.79 24.74 4.94
CA VAL A 520 12.20 24.78 5.34
C VAL A 520 12.27 24.84 6.85
N THR A 521 13.09 24.00 7.48
CA THR A 521 13.35 24.05 8.93
C THR A 521 14.84 24.14 9.20
N TRP A 522 15.20 24.66 10.37
CA TRP A 522 16.59 24.81 10.82
C TRP A 522 16.72 24.55 12.31
N ARG A 523 17.96 24.35 12.78
CA ARG A 523 18.26 24.08 14.21
C ARG A 523 18.78 25.30 14.95
N GLY A 524 19.62 26.10 14.32
CA GLY A 524 20.25 27.28 14.89
C GLY A 524 19.57 28.56 14.41
N GLN A 525 20.15 29.18 13.39
CA GLN A 525 19.72 30.48 12.87
C GLN A 525 18.94 30.36 11.55
N ALA A 526 18.00 31.29 11.35
CA ALA A 526 17.18 31.34 10.15
C ALA A 526 18.06 31.50 8.88
N PRO A 527 18.00 30.53 7.94
CA PRO A 527 18.82 30.55 6.74
C PRO A 527 18.38 31.64 5.75
N VAL A 528 19.22 31.94 4.77
CA VAL A 528 18.78 32.67 3.58
C VAL A 528 18.12 31.65 2.64
N ILE A 529 16.85 31.87 2.31
CA ILE A 529 16.04 30.97 1.47
C ILE A 529 15.90 31.62 0.10
N SER A 530 16.35 30.92 -0.93
CA SER A 530 16.13 31.31 -2.32
C SER A 530 15.44 30.16 -3.06
N LEU A 531 14.30 30.45 -3.69
CA LEU A 531 13.52 29.50 -4.49
C LEU A 531 13.19 30.16 -5.82
N TRP A 532 13.33 29.43 -6.92
CA TRP A 532 13.01 29.90 -8.27
C TRP A 532 12.01 28.96 -8.93
N ASP A 533 11.04 29.55 -9.61
CA ASP A 533 10.10 28.81 -10.46
C ASP A 533 10.80 28.30 -11.75
N PRO A 534 10.13 27.46 -12.55
CA PRO A 534 10.71 26.90 -13.77
C PRO A 534 11.14 27.92 -14.84
N ASN A 535 10.66 29.17 -14.74
CA ASN A 535 11.05 30.26 -15.63
C ASN A 535 12.22 31.10 -15.06
N GLY A 536 12.77 30.72 -13.90
CA GLY A 536 13.80 31.48 -13.19
C GLY A 536 13.27 32.67 -12.39
N THR A 537 11.95 32.75 -12.15
CA THR A 537 11.35 33.83 -11.36
C THR A 537 11.55 33.54 -9.87
N PRO A 538 12.19 34.44 -9.09
CA PRO A 538 12.41 34.21 -7.67
C PRO A 538 11.11 34.32 -6.86
N MET A 539 10.87 33.34 -5.99
CA MET A 539 9.76 33.32 -5.04
C MET A 539 10.16 34.04 -3.76
N ARG A 540 9.40 35.07 -3.36
CA ARG A 540 9.78 35.97 -2.25
C ARG A 540 8.87 35.94 -1.02
N ASN A 541 7.70 35.30 -1.11
CA ASN A 541 6.64 35.40 -0.09
C ASN A 541 6.66 34.23 0.91
N PHE A 542 7.81 33.90 1.48
CA PHE A 542 7.87 32.90 2.55
C PHE A 542 7.30 33.48 3.86
N THR A 543 6.39 32.75 4.49
CA THR A 543 5.99 33.01 5.87
C THR A 543 7.07 32.47 6.78
N MET A 544 7.72 33.35 7.54
CA MET A 544 8.78 32.98 8.47
C MET A 544 8.25 32.89 9.90
N ASP A 545 8.47 31.75 10.53
CA ASP A 545 8.18 31.49 11.94
C ASP A 545 9.49 31.20 12.67
N ALA A 546 10.12 32.26 13.14
CA ALA A 546 11.41 32.18 13.82
C ALA A 546 11.32 31.44 15.17
N VAL A 547 10.16 31.46 15.83
CA VAL A 547 9.96 30.81 17.13
C VAL A 547 9.99 29.31 16.98
N SER A 548 9.28 28.78 15.98
CA SER A 548 9.32 27.35 15.65
C SER A 548 10.43 26.98 14.66
N GLN A 549 11.34 27.89 14.35
CA GLN A 549 12.50 27.66 13.49
C GLN A 549 12.11 27.06 12.12
N MET A 550 11.05 27.58 11.51
CA MET A 550 10.55 27.13 10.22
C MET A 550 10.13 28.29 9.32
N ALA A 551 10.17 28.07 8.02
CA ALA A 551 9.65 28.97 7.02
C ALA A 551 8.92 28.15 5.95
N TYR A 552 7.81 28.67 5.45
CA TYR A 552 7.04 27.94 4.45
C TYR A 552 6.44 28.85 3.39
N LEU A 553 6.16 28.26 2.23
CA LEU A 553 5.54 28.92 1.09
C LEU A 553 4.51 27.97 0.48
N ASN A 554 3.27 28.44 0.39
CA ASN A 554 2.21 27.76 -0.38
C ASN A 554 2.11 28.38 -1.78
N ILE A 555 2.14 27.54 -2.81
CA ILE A 555 1.91 27.97 -4.20
C ILE A 555 0.41 27.93 -4.47
N PRO A 556 -0.22 29.07 -4.78
CA PRO A 556 -1.67 29.11 -4.99
C PRO A 556 -2.07 28.33 -6.24
N GLY A 557 -3.13 27.51 -6.11
CA GLY A 557 -3.69 26.73 -7.22
C GLY A 557 -2.77 25.58 -7.64
N THR A 558 -2.43 25.51 -8.92
CA THR A 558 -1.53 24.50 -9.48
C THR A 558 -0.18 25.13 -9.81
N ALA A 559 0.88 24.63 -9.19
CA ALA A 559 2.25 25.03 -9.46
C ALA A 559 2.64 24.75 -10.92
N LYS A 560 3.51 25.61 -11.45
CA LYS A 560 4.01 25.48 -12.82
C LYS A 560 4.77 24.17 -12.99
N VAL A 561 4.45 23.47 -14.07
CA VAL A 561 5.16 22.28 -14.52
C VAL A 561 6.60 22.65 -14.87
N GLY A 562 7.57 21.87 -14.37
CA GLY A 562 8.98 22.04 -14.65
C GLY A 562 9.87 21.97 -13.40
N ALA A 563 11.10 22.42 -13.56
CA ALA A 563 12.13 22.34 -12.53
C ALA A 563 12.12 23.57 -11.62
N TRP A 564 11.79 23.36 -10.35
CA TRP A 564 11.90 24.37 -9.28
C TRP A 564 13.23 24.20 -8.57
N THR A 565 14.07 25.23 -8.56
CA THR A 565 15.38 25.16 -7.92
C THR A 565 15.36 25.88 -6.58
N TYR A 566 16.02 25.32 -5.57
CA TYR A 566 16.18 25.95 -4.26
C TYR A 566 17.64 26.01 -3.83
N SER A 567 17.98 27.06 -3.08
CA SER A 567 19.27 27.26 -2.44
C SER A 567 19.05 27.82 -1.04
N LEU A 568 19.50 27.06 -0.03
CA LEU A 568 19.46 27.44 1.36
C LEU A 568 20.88 27.74 1.85
N GLN A 569 21.07 28.93 2.43
CA GLN A 569 22.35 29.35 3.00
C GLN A 569 22.30 29.33 4.52
N ALA A 570 23.14 28.52 5.15
CA ALA A 570 23.34 28.58 6.59
C ALA A 570 24.01 29.91 7.00
N LYS A 571 23.57 30.46 8.15
CA LYS A 571 24.17 31.65 8.77
C LYS A 571 25.05 31.32 9.98
N ALA A 572 25.03 30.08 10.42
CA ALA A 572 25.83 29.56 11.53
C ALA A 572 26.39 28.18 11.16
N TYR A 573 27.38 27.70 11.92
CA TYR A 573 27.95 26.37 11.78
C TYR A 573 28.25 25.76 13.16
N PRO A 574 28.03 24.45 13.35
CA PRO A 574 27.28 23.57 12.47
C PRO A 574 25.80 23.96 12.42
N GLU A 575 25.17 23.85 11.26
CA GLU A 575 23.75 24.12 11.07
C GLU A 575 23.08 22.98 10.34
N THR A 576 21.91 22.55 10.82
CA THR A 576 21.12 21.52 10.16
C THR A 576 19.97 22.20 9.46
N LEU A 577 19.95 22.12 8.13
CA LEU A 577 18.85 22.63 7.32
C LEU A 577 18.08 21.46 6.74
N THR A 578 16.76 21.61 6.69
CA THR A 578 15.92 20.66 5.99
C THR A 578 14.92 21.35 5.08
N ILE A 579 14.55 20.66 4.01
CA ILE A 579 13.50 21.06 3.10
C ILE A 579 12.57 19.87 2.86
N THR A 580 11.27 20.15 2.91
CA THR A 580 10.22 19.21 2.55
C THR A 580 9.28 19.90 1.58
N VAL A 581 8.98 19.25 0.47
CA VAL A 581 8.02 19.74 -0.52
C VAL A 581 6.91 18.73 -0.66
N ASN A 582 5.68 19.17 -0.42
CA ASN A 582 4.48 18.36 -0.62
C ASN A 582 3.63 18.98 -1.72
N SER A 583 2.85 18.17 -2.41
CA SER A 583 1.86 18.61 -3.40
C SER A 583 0.74 17.59 -3.50
N GLN A 584 -0.32 17.88 -4.25
CA GLN A 584 -1.42 16.97 -4.54
C GLN A 584 -1.51 16.73 -6.04
N ALA A 585 -2.34 15.77 -6.43
CA ALA A 585 -2.62 15.52 -7.84
C ALA A 585 -3.17 16.80 -8.50
N ALA A 586 -2.65 17.13 -9.67
CA ALA A 586 -3.09 18.30 -10.43
C ALA A 586 -4.54 18.17 -10.92
N ASN A 587 -4.99 16.93 -11.14
CA ASN A 587 -6.34 16.61 -11.61
C ASN A 587 -6.80 15.27 -11.01
N SER A 588 -8.04 15.21 -10.51
CA SER A 588 -8.63 13.99 -9.95
C SER A 588 -8.80 12.85 -10.96
N SER A 589 -8.85 13.15 -12.26
CA SER A 589 -9.02 12.17 -13.33
C SER A 589 -7.71 11.48 -13.74
N VAL A 590 -6.55 12.05 -13.36
CA VAL A 590 -5.24 11.50 -13.74
C VAL A 590 -4.47 11.23 -12.46
N PRO A 591 -4.28 9.96 -12.08
CA PRO A 591 -3.52 9.66 -10.88
C PRO A 591 -2.08 10.15 -11.03
N PRO A 592 -1.48 10.68 -9.95
CA PRO A 592 -0.08 11.04 -9.93
C PRO A 592 0.77 9.76 -10.05
N ILE A 593 2.04 9.93 -10.43
CA ILE A 593 3.02 8.88 -10.19
C ILE A 593 3.15 8.71 -8.67
N THR A 594 3.35 7.50 -8.18
CA THR A 594 3.52 7.18 -6.76
C THR A 594 4.68 6.21 -6.60
N VAL A 595 5.43 6.36 -5.50
CA VAL A 595 6.49 5.43 -5.11
C VAL A 595 6.10 4.83 -3.76
N ASN A 596 5.92 3.51 -3.73
CA ASN A 596 5.68 2.77 -2.50
C ASN A 596 6.90 1.90 -2.21
N ALA A 597 7.43 1.94 -0.99
CA ALA A 597 8.62 1.20 -0.63
C ALA A 597 8.38 0.36 0.61
N LYS A 598 8.96 -0.84 0.64
CA LYS A 598 8.92 -1.73 1.81
C LYS A 598 10.13 -2.64 1.88
N MET A 599 10.39 -3.15 3.08
CA MET A 599 11.30 -4.26 3.29
C MET A 599 10.49 -5.54 3.56
N ASN A 600 11.06 -6.70 3.24
CA ASN A 600 10.42 -7.98 3.57
C ASN A 600 10.37 -8.26 5.08
N LYS A 601 11.20 -7.60 5.88
CA LYS A 601 11.29 -7.75 7.33
C LYS A 601 11.54 -6.39 7.98
N ASP A 602 11.11 -6.21 9.23
CA ASP A 602 11.36 -5.00 10.01
C ASP A 602 12.71 -4.99 10.74
N THR A 603 13.19 -6.19 11.04
CA THR A 603 14.46 -6.41 11.75
C THR A 603 15.31 -7.39 10.95
N ASN A 604 16.61 -7.13 10.94
CA ASN A 604 17.57 -8.05 10.36
C ASN A 604 17.98 -9.13 11.38
N SER A 605 18.27 -10.32 10.88
CA SER A 605 18.92 -11.39 11.64
C SER A 605 19.99 -12.04 10.78
N PHE A 606 21.26 -11.80 11.11
CA PHE A 606 22.38 -12.44 10.41
C PHE A 606 22.26 -13.98 10.47
N PRO A 607 22.52 -14.73 9.38
CA PRO A 607 22.98 -14.30 8.05
C PRO A 607 21.86 -14.07 7.02
N SER A 608 20.61 -13.91 7.43
CA SER A 608 19.47 -13.77 6.51
C SER A 608 19.43 -12.37 5.90
N PRO A 609 19.60 -12.21 4.56
CA PRO A 609 19.52 -10.91 3.92
C PRO A 609 18.09 -10.36 3.95
N MET A 610 17.97 -9.03 3.97
CA MET A 610 16.71 -8.34 3.76
C MET A 610 16.55 -8.01 2.28
N ILE A 611 15.31 -7.86 1.83
CA ILE A 611 15.00 -7.39 0.48
C ILE A 611 14.31 -6.04 0.59
N VAL A 612 14.78 -5.08 -0.20
CA VAL A 612 14.17 -3.77 -0.36
C VAL A 612 13.37 -3.79 -1.66
N TYR A 613 12.11 -3.40 -1.59
CA TYR A 613 11.22 -3.22 -2.73
C TYR A 613 10.81 -1.76 -2.85
N ALA A 614 10.70 -1.28 -4.09
CA ALA A 614 10.16 0.02 -4.44
C ALA A 614 9.28 -0.09 -5.69
N GLU A 615 7.98 0.04 -5.52
CA GLU A 615 7.01 0.07 -6.61
C GLU A 615 6.87 1.50 -7.13
N VAL A 616 7.09 1.69 -8.43
CA VAL A 616 6.89 2.98 -9.11
C VAL A 616 5.72 2.84 -10.07
N LEU A 617 4.58 3.41 -9.70
CA LEU A 617 3.31 3.25 -10.42
C LEU A 617 2.72 4.60 -10.78
N GLN A 618 1.81 4.62 -11.75
CA GLN A 618 0.87 5.71 -11.97
C GLN A 618 -0.54 5.15 -11.98
N GLY A 619 -1.27 5.33 -10.87
CA GLY A 619 -2.45 4.52 -10.60
C GLY A 619 -2.04 3.05 -10.50
N TYR A 620 -2.55 2.21 -11.40
CA TYR A 620 -2.21 0.79 -11.49
C TYR A 620 -1.21 0.45 -12.60
N VAL A 621 -0.65 1.46 -13.29
CA VAL A 621 0.26 1.25 -14.43
C VAL A 621 1.72 1.35 -13.99
N PRO A 622 2.56 0.33 -14.24
CA PRO A 622 4.00 0.38 -13.99
C PRO A 622 4.74 1.49 -14.73
N ILE A 623 5.68 2.14 -14.05
CA ILE A 623 6.62 3.10 -14.62
C ILE A 623 8.00 2.44 -14.72
N LEU A 624 8.47 2.24 -15.95
CA LEU A 624 9.78 1.64 -16.21
C LEU A 624 10.84 2.69 -16.49
N GLY A 625 12.11 2.30 -16.39
CA GLY A 625 13.25 3.17 -16.70
C GLY A 625 13.50 4.29 -15.69
N ALA A 626 12.85 4.25 -14.52
CA ALA A 626 13.20 5.08 -13.38
C ALA A 626 14.57 4.66 -12.81
N ASN A 627 15.34 5.64 -12.33
CA ASN A 627 16.48 5.42 -11.45
C ASN A 627 15.97 5.47 -10.01
N VAL A 628 16.03 4.33 -9.32
CA VAL A 628 15.47 4.16 -7.98
C VAL A 628 16.60 3.90 -6.99
N THR A 629 16.71 4.76 -5.98
CA THR A 629 17.73 4.69 -4.93
C THR A 629 17.08 4.61 -3.56
N ALA A 630 17.43 3.59 -2.80
CA ALA A 630 17.09 3.45 -1.39
C ALA A 630 18.20 4.02 -0.50
N PHE A 631 17.78 4.71 0.56
CA PHE A 631 18.58 5.24 1.64
C PHE A 631 18.12 4.53 2.90
N ILE A 632 19.01 3.77 3.53
CA ILE A 632 18.71 2.89 4.65
C ILE A 632 19.50 3.39 5.85
N GLU A 633 18.84 3.66 6.95
CA GLU A 633 19.46 4.22 8.16
C GLU A 633 19.37 3.20 9.31
N SER A 634 20.48 2.96 10.01
CA SER A 634 20.50 2.12 11.22
C SER A 634 20.05 2.90 12.46
N ASN A 635 19.76 2.19 13.56
CA ASN A 635 19.41 2.81 14.85
C ASN A 635 20.44 3.83 15.37
N ASN A 636 21.71 3.68 14.98
CA ASN A 636 22.80 4.60 15.33
C ASN A 636 23.00 5.75 14.33
N GLY A 637 22.06 5.95 13.39
CA GLY A 637 22.11 7.04 12.40
C GLY A 637 23.01 6.77 11.19
N LYS A 638 23.55 5.54 11.05
CA LYS A 638 24.43 5.20 9.91
C LYS A 638 23.60 5.03 8.64
N MET A 639 23.91 5.82 7.61
CA MET A 639 23.24 5.78 6.31
C MET A 639 23.97 4.86 5.31
N GLU A 640 23.22 3.98 4.67
CA GLU A 640 23.63 3.15 3.53
C GLU A 640 22.78 3.48 2.30
N VAL A 641 23.37 3.46 1.11
CA VAL A 641 22.70 3.81 -0.14
C VAL A 641 22.72 2.63 -1.10
N LEU A 642 21.56 2.27 -1.64
CA LEU A 642 21.37 1.09 -2.48
C LEU A 642 20.58 1.45 -3.75
N GLU A 643 21.14 1.18 -4.92
CA GLU A 643 20.42 1.26 -6.20
C GLU A 643 19.52 0.03 -6.36
N LEU A 644 18.24 0.25 -6.66
CA LEU A 644 17.23 -0.80 -6.90
C LEU A 644 16.98 -0.97 -8.40
N LEU A 645 16.71 -2.20 -8.84
CA LEU A 645 16.59 -2.55 -10.26
C LEU A 645 15.30 -3.31 -10.54
N ASP A 646 14.69 -3.02 -11.69
CA ASP A 646 13.56 -3.76 -12.28
C ASP A 646 14.09 -4.50 -13.54
N ASN A 647 14.67 -5.68 -13.33
CA ASN A 647 15.38 -6.47 -14.35
C ASN A 647 15.05 -7.97 -14.35
N GLY A 648 14.20 -8.44 -13.45
CA GLY A 648 13.82 -9.83 -13.21
C GLY A 648 14.98 -10.71 -12.75
N ALA A 649 15.93 -10.16 -11.99
CA ALA A 649 17.08 -10.90 -11.48
C ALA A 649 17.36 -10.66 -10.00
N GLY A 650 17.86 -11.70 -9.32
CA GLY A 650 18.23 -11.63 -7.91
C GLY A 650 17.01 -11.47 -7.02
N ALA A 651 16.87 -10.32 -6.36
CA ALA A 651 15.72 -10.03 -5.50
C ALA A 651 14.49 -9.59 -6.28
N ASP A 652 14.65 -9.28 -7.57
CA ASP A 652 13.56 -8.89 -8.44
C ASP A 652 13.00 -10.12 -9.16
N SER A 653 11.78 -10.50 -8.78
CA SER A 653 11.13 -11.71 -9.28
C SER A 653 10.59 -11.51 -10.70
N PHE A 654 10.23 -10.29 -11.09
CA PHE A 654 9.52 -10.03 -12.34
C PHE A 654 10.08 -8.83 -13.06
N LYS A 655 10.64 -9.07 -14.25
CA LYS A 655 11.12 -8.00 -15.11
C LYS A 655 9.99 -7.12 -15.64
N ASN A 656 10.22 -5.82 -15.63
CA ASN A 656 9.39 -4.76 -16.18
C ASN A 656 7.99 -4.69 -15.56
N ASP A 657 7.86 -4.96 -14.27
CA ASP A 657 6.58 -4.89 -13.55
C ASP A 657 6.43 -3.62 -12.69
N GLY A 658 7.43 -2.72 -12.74
CA GLY A 658 7.46 -1.48 -11.98
C GLY A 658 7.93 -1.65 -10.53
N VAL A 659 8.34 -2.86 -10.13
CA VAL A 659 8.97 -3.12 -8.84
C VAL A 659 10.48 -3.14 -9.01
N TYR A 660 11.13 -2.21 -8.35
CA TYR A 660 12.58 -2.14 -8.27
C TYR A 660 13.00 -2.77 -6.96
N SER A 661 13.86 -3.79 -6.99
CA SER A 661 14.28 -4.45 -5.76
C SER A 661 15.75 -4.85 -5.73
N ARG A 662 16.26 -5.07 -4.51
CA ARG A 662 17.62 -5.55 -4.27
C ARG A 662 17.78 -6.12 -2.86
N TYR A 663 18.70 -7.07 -2.71
CA TYR A 663 19.14 -7.55 -1.40
C TYR A 663 19.94 -6.49 -0.66
N PHE A 664 19.57 -6.23 0.59
CA PHE A 664 20.34 -5.44 1.54
C PHE A 664 21.15 -6.35 2.46
N MET A 665 22.47 -6.29 2.32
CA MET A 665 23.44 -7.12 3.05
C MET A 665 24.42 -6.31 3.90
N ALA A 666 24.43 -4.98 3.77
CA ALA A 666 25.38 -4.09 4.42
C ALA A 666 24.93 -3.63 5.83
N TYR A 667 24.36 -4.54 6.61
CA TYR A 667 23.93 -4.24 7.97
C TYR A 667 25.10 -4.37 8.96
N SER A 668 25.36 -3.33 9.75
CA SER A 668 26.44 -3.30 10.75
C SER A 668 26.03 -3.82 12.13
N GLU A 669 24.74 -3.94 12.38
CA GLU A 669 24.18 -4.33 13.67
C GLU A 669 22.81 -5.00 13.51
N ASN A 670 22.41 -5.81 14.48
CA ASN A 670 21.04 -6.31 14.55
C ASN A 670 20.14 -5.20 15.11
N GLY A 671 19.01 -4.94 14.47
CA GLY A 671 18.11 -3.90 14.90
C GLY A 671 17.12 -3.48 13.83
N ARG A 672 16.56 -2.30 14.04
CA ARG A 672 15.58 -1.65 13.15
C ARG A 672 16.32 -0.77 12.15
N TYR A 673 15.80 -0.67 10.92
CA TYR A 673 16.40 0.11 9.84
C TYR A 673 15.37 0.98 9.11
N SER A 674 15.46 2.30 9.19
CA SER A 674 14.57 3.19 8.43
C SER A 674 14.88 3.12 6.93
N LEU A 675 13.82 3.08 6.10
CA LEU A 675 13.93 3.09 4.64
C LEU A 675 13.40 4.39 4.07
N LYS A 676 14.15 4.97 3.14
CA LYS A 676 13.76 6.10 2.32
C LYS A 676 14.07 5.81 0.86
N VAL A 677 13.10 5.90 -0.02
CA VAL A 677 13.32 5.65 -1.46
C VAL A 677 13.15 6.94 -2.25
N ARG A 678 13.98 7.06 -3.29
CA ARG A 678 13.98 8.16 -4.24
C ARG A 678 13.93 7.62 -5.65
N ALA A 679 12.91 8.00 -6.41
CA ALA A 679 12.78 7.68 -7.82
C ALA A 679 12.96 8.93 -8.68
N HIS A 680 13.82 8.83 -9.68
CA HIS A 680 14.07 9.87 -10.67
C HIS A 680 14.00 9.30 -12.08
N ARG A 681 13.96 10.17 -13.09
CA ARG A 681 14.13 9.73 -14.48
C ARG A 681 15.53 9.14 -14.67
N GLY A 682 15.61 7.93 -15.21
CA GLY A 682 16.88 7.35 -15.65
C GLY A 682 17.44 8.02 -16.91
N ALA A 683 18.63 7.61 -17.36
CA ALA A 683 19.22 8.07 -18.62
C ALA A 683 18.38 7.67 -19.85
N ASN A 684 17.63 6.57 -19.75
CA ASN A 684 16.63 6.13 -20.72
C ASN A 684 15.26 6.78 -20.42
N MET A 685 14.41 6.99 -21.43
CA MET A 685 13.06 7.54 -21.20
C MET A 685 12.28 6.62 -20.27
N ALA A 686 11.82 7.17 -19.14
CA ALA A 686 10.86 6.47 -18.31
C ALA A 686 9.52 6.39 -19.07
N THR A 687 8.94 5.20 -19.14
CA THR A 687 7.72 4.96 -19.93
C THR A 687 6.71 4.16 -19.14
N ARG A 688 5.44 4.52 -19.29
CA ARG A 688 4.32 3.68 -18.87
C ARG A 688 4.38 2.37 -19.64
N TYR A 689 4.38 1.25 -18.92
CA TYR A 689 4.34 -0.06 -19.55
C TYR A 689 2.91 -0.54 -19.65
N LEU A 690 2.37 -0.55 -20.87
CA LEU A 690 0.98 -0.91 -21.15
C LEU A 690 0.79 -2.43 -21.31
N ARG A 691 1.63 -3.27 -20.72
CA ARG A 691 1.42 -4.73 -20.73
C ARG A 691 0.31 -5.09 -19.75
N HIS A 692 -0.29 -6.28 -19.92
CA HIS A 692 -1.29 -6.77 -18.98
C HIS A 692 -0.65 -6.99 -17.60
N PRO A 693 -1.43 -6.87 -16.51
CA PRO A 693 -0.96 -7.23 -15.17
C PRO A 693 -0.43 -8.67 -15.12
N LEU A 694 0.49 -8.92 -14.19
CA LEU A 694 0.94 -10.26 -13.82
C LEU A 694 -0.14 -10.97 -13.00
N ASN A 695 -0.13 -12.30 -12.98
CA ASN A 695 -1.07 -13.17 -12.24
C ASN A 695 -2.54 -12.78 -12.50
N ARG A 696 -2.90 -12.74 -13.78
CA ARG A 696 -4.26 -12.39 -14.21
C ARG A 696 -5.02 -13.65 -14.51
N ALA A 697 -6.29 -13.68 -14.15
CA ALA A 697 -7.22 -14.75 -14.47
C ALA A 697 -7.05 -15.28 -15.90
N ALA A 698 -6.98 -16.61 -16.03
CA ALA A 698 -6.95 -17.25 -17.34
C ALA A 698 -8.18 -16.83 -18.16
N HIS A 699 -7.97 -16.15 -19.28
CA HIS A 699 -9.02 -15.90 -20.25
C HIS A 699 -9.45 -17.22 -20.87
N ILE A 700 -10.75 -17.51 -20.89
CA ILE A 700 -11.31 -18.73 -21.47
C ILE A 700 -11.40 -18.53 -22.99
N PRO A 701 -10.51 -19.14 -23.80
CA PRO A 701 -10.50 -18.90 -25.24
C PRO A 701 -11.71 -19.58 -25.94
N GLY A 702 -12.30 -20.57 -25.28
CA GLY A 702 -13.40 -21.38 -25.77
C GLY A 702 -13.37 -22.77 -25.13
N TRP A 703 -14.37 -23.58 -25.46
CA TRP A 703 -14.50 -24.96 -25.01
C TRP A 703 -14.61 -25.87 -26.21
N VAL A 704 -14.02 -27.06 -26.14
CA VAL A 704 -14.32 -28.11 -27.12
C VAL A 704 -15.64 -28.77 -26.73
N VAL A 705 -16.59 -28.81 -27.65
CA VAL A 705 -17.89 -29.46 -27.49
C VAL A 705 -18.08 -30.42 -28.65
N ASP A 706 -18.33 -31.70 -28.36
CA ASP A 706 -18.48 -32.75 -29.38
C ASP A 706 -17.29 -32.87 -30.36
N GLY A 707 -16.09 -32.46 -29.93
CA GLY A 707 -14.85 -32.52 -30.72
C GLY A 707 -14.59 -31.29 -31.61
N GLU A 708 -15.42 -30.25 -31.53
CA GLU A 708 -15.29 -28.98 -32.27
C GLU A 708 -15.00 -27.77 -31.37
#